data_AF-A0A0D3VBG3-F1
#
_entry.id   AF-A0A0D3VBG3-F1
#
_cell.length_a   1.000
_cell.length_b   1.000
_cell.length_c   1.000
_cell.angle_alpha   90.00
_cell.angle_beta   90.00
_cell.angle_gamma   90.00
#
_symmetry.space_group_name_H-M   'P 1'
#
loop_
_entity.id
_entity.type
_entity.pdbx_description
1 polymer ?
#
loop_
_entity_poly.entity_id
_entity_poly.type
_entity_poly.pdbx_seq_one_letter_code
_entity_poly.pdbx_strand_id
1 'polypeptide(L)'
;MKLSDHNMLWNHVSIRVMDVRHTIMKHGEELRSYPLPASAFLYTIRGSATVWLDGSANNVKRSHILHGGKGLCLDIVTEEIFEYYMILYTANLPLPCRQELVKLMETDNPFQKQYSFAPHDPISLFNNIKLMDKEWQRADTLEKLHVKTLFYQFVYELLRQYQQGNNAIKPDLVTQAIHYIHEHYREHITLESLVEMLDCNSRQFLRMFKSQKSTSPIDYLIHFRVNKAKELLLSTEFTLKEIADGVGYPDSYYFSRIFKKYEGVSPTSFKENARKMDTSRNNPSYMSRYPIVARKLRRYIDNDLDNHYQYNREGDLSMYRGHKTSMAATLLLCITLLLSACGSGTTNTNAVNGEEVPSKNVTTSTPTATNSSEIDSSRVIKHAMGEETLTGTPERVVILTNEGTEALLAVGIKPIGAVQSWIGDPWYDHIKADMQDVTVVGDELQPNIELIASLKPDLIIGNKVRQEKVYEQLKQIAPTVFAEDLAGDWKINFKLYMEAVNKKEEGEKAMADFDKRVADVKAKLGDKANTKVSVARFSASQVRIYQKQTFSGVLLNDLGIARPASQDKDDFIEVMSKETIPSMDGDVLFYFVTEAAGKTDASKVVEEWMKDPLFKNLNVSKNKKIVQVDEAIWNSAGGYMAANLLLDELVKYFEIK
;
A
#
# COMPACT_ATOMS: atom_id res chain seq x y z
N MET A 1 -7.06 -18.00 14.08
CA MET A 1 -7.28 -17.22 12.84
C MET A 1 -8.11 -18.02 11.85
N LYS A 2 -9.13 -17.41 11.24
CA LYS A 2 -9.71 -17.98 10.02
C LYS A 2 -8.77 -17.66 8.86
N LEU A 3 -8.39 -18.69 8.13
CA LEU A 3 -7.41 -18.59 7.06
C LEU A 3 -7.85 -17.66 5.90
N SER A 4 -9.17 -17.44 5.76
CA SER A 4 -9.77 -16.43 4.89
C SER A 4 -9.24 -15.02 5.18
N ASP A 5 -9.09 -14.70 6.47
CA ASP A 5 -8.77 -13.36 6.94
C ASP A 5 -7.26 -13.10 6.71
N HIS A 6 -6.43 -14.12 6.91
CA HIS A 6 -5.01 -14.11 6.56
C HIS A 6 -4.79 -13.73 5.09
N ASN A 7 -5.47 -14.45 4.19
CA ASN A 7 -5.38 -14.22 2.75
C ASN A 7 -5.91 -12.83 2.37
N MET A 8 -6.95 -12.36 3.06
CA MET A 8 -7.54 -11.06 2.81
C MET A 8 -6.54 -9.92 3.06
N LEU A 9 -5.71 -10.00 4.12
CA LEU A 9 -4.66 -9.00 4.35
C LEU A 9 -3.54 -9.06 3.32
N TRP A 10 -3.05 -10.26 2.97
CA TRP A 10 -2.03 -10.42 1.93
C TRP A 10 -2.44 -9.82 0.58
N ASN A 11 -3.73 -9.85 0.24
CA ASN A 11 -4.25 -9.28 -0.99
C ASN A 11 -4.28 -7.75 -1.02
N HIS A 12 -4.22 -7.08 0.14
CA HIS A 12 -4.45 -5.64 0.23
C HIS A 12 -3.25 -4.86 0.73
N VAL A 13 -2.20 -5.50 1.27
CA VAL A 13 -0.99 -4.80 1.70
C VAL A 13 -0.04 -4.48 0.55
N SER A 14 0.65 -3.36 0.67
CA SER A 14 1.82 -3.03 -0.12
C SER A 14 3.04 -3.65 0.52
N ILE A 15 3.67 -4.60 -0.18
CA ILE A 15 4.91 -5.21 0.25
C ILE A 15 6.12 -4.44 -0.31
N ARG A 16 7.11 -4.25 0.56
CA ARG A 16 8.48 -3.88 0.20
C ARG A 16 9.44 -4.94 0.73
N VAL A 17 10.10 -5.66 -0.17
CA VAL A 17 11.24 -6.54 0.17
C VAL A 17 12.42 -5.64 0.53
N MET A 18 12.93 -5.83 1.74
CA MET A 18 14.01 -5.03 2.32
C MET A 18 15.37 -5.69 2.09
N ASP A 19 15.42 -7.02 2.14
CA ASP A 19 16.64 -7.78 1.94
C ASP A 19 16.37 -9.24 1.60
N VAL A 20 17.26 -9.86 0.82
CA VAL A 20 17.30 -11.30 0.57
C VAL A 20 18.74 -11.74 0.80
N ARG A 21 18.94 -12.62 1.78
CA ARG A 21 20.27 -13.09 2.18
C ARG A 21 20.35 -14.59 2.12
N HIS A 22 21.48 -15.08 1.64
CA HIS A 22 21.91 -16.47 1.75
C HIS A 22 22.99 -16.59 2.83
N THR A 23 22.86 -17.53 3.76
CA THR A 23 23.80 -17.70 4.87
C THR A 23 24.12 -19.16 5.11
N ILE A 24 25.42 -19.43 5.31
CA ILE A 24 25.95 -20.75 5.66
C ILE A 24 26.66 -20.61 7.00
N MET A 25 26.15 -21.28 8.02
CA MET A 25 26.74 -21.36 9.34
C MET A 25 27.49 -22.68 9.50
N LYS A 26 28.70 -22.63 10.04
CA LYS A 26 29.51 -23.81 10.35
C LYS A 26 29.04 -24.43 11.67
N HIS A 27 29.49 -25.67 11.91
CA HIS A 27 29.23 -26.36 13.18
C HIS A 27 29.74 -25.55 14.38
N GLY A 28 28.88 -25.33 15.37
CA GLY A 28 29.19 -24.59 16.59
C GLY A 28 29.14 -23.07 16.46
N GLU A 29 28.81 -22.53 15.27
CA GLU A 29 28.50 -21.11 15.13
C GLU A 29 27.10 -20.81 15.68
N GLU A 30 26.95 -19.65 16.29
CA GLU A 30 25.71 -19.24 16.91
C GLU A 30 25.36 -17.81 16.49
N LEU A 31 24.08 -17.58 16.23
CA LEU A 31 23.48 -16.26 16.15
C LEU A 31 22.70 -16.06 17.44
N ARG A 32 23.01 -15.03 18.22
CA ARG A 32 22.31 -14.76 19.48
C ARG A 32 21.72 -13.36 19.49
N SER A 33 20.54 -13.27 20.05
CA SER A 33 19.83 -12.04 20.35
C SER A 33 19.72 -11.09 19.16
N TYR A 34 19.46 -11.62 17.96
CA TYR A 34 19.35 -10.81 16.76
C TYR A 34 17.93 -10.24 16.63
N PRO A 35 17.68 -8.94 16.88
CA PRO A 35 16.36 -8.36 16.69
C PRO A 35 16.08 -8.23 15.19
N LEU A 36 14.98 -8.83 14.73
CA LEU A 36 14.57 -8.74 13.34
C LEU A 36 14.24 -7.28 12.97
N PRO A 37 14.96 -6.64 12.04
CA PRO A 37 14.75 -5.23 11.70
C PRO A 37 13.43 -5.00 10.92
N ALA A 38 12.89 -6.06 10.33
CA ALA A 38 11.61 -6.14 9.62
C ALA A 38 11.05 -7.56 9.75
N SER A 39 9.82 -7.81 9.30
CA SER A 39 9.28 -9.17 9.25
C SER A 39 10.15 -10.05 8.36
N ALA A 40 10.33 -11.32 8.74
CA ALA A 40 11.29 -12.21 8.13
C ALA A 40 10.70 -13.59 7.84
N PHE A 41 11.04 -14.13 6.68
CA PHE A 41 10.96 -15.56 6.40
C PHE A 41 12.36 -16.18 6.43
N LEU A 42 12.51 -17.31 7.11
CA LEU A 42 13.70 -18.15 7.03
C LEU A 42 13.34 -19.47 6.35
N TYR A 43 14.10 -19.85 5.32
CA TYR A 43 13.95 -21.12 4.62
C TYR A 43 15.25 -21.92 4.69
N THR A 44 15.20 -23.12 5.27
CA THR A 44 16.39 -23.96 5.45
C THR A 44 16.65 -24.85 4.24
N ILE A 45 17.92 -24.93 3.85
CA ILE A 45 18.38 -25.72 2.70
C ILE A 45 18.91 -27.08 3.15
N ARG A 46 19.86 -27.07 4.07
CA ARG A 46 20.51 -28.27 4.61
C ARG A 46 21.01 -28.05 6.03
N GLY A 47 21.23 -29.16 6.73
CA GLY A 47 21.65 -29.16 8.12
C GLY A 47 20.52 -29.26 9.13
N SER A 48 20.92 -29.25 10.40
CA SER A 48 20.06 -29.06 11.56
C SER A 48 20.57 -27.95 12.47
N ALA A 49 19.63 -27.23 13.06
CA ALA A 49 19.89 -26.23 14.08
C ALA A 49 18.70 -26.14 15.03
N THR A 50 18.96 -25.72 16.25
CA THR A 50 17.90 -25.22 17.12
C THR A 50 17.74 -23.73 16.85
N VAL A 51 16.52 -23.31 16.52
CA VAL A 51 16.19 -21.92 16.22
C VAL A 51 15.17 -21.43 17.25
N TRP A 52 15.49 -20.34 17.94
CA TRP A 52 14.56 -19.65 18.85
C TRP A 52 14.05 -18.38 18.20
N LEU A 53 12.74 -18.15 18.38
CA LEU A 53 12.05 -16.92 18.03
C LEU A 53 11.32 -16.48 19.31
N ASP A 54 11.74 -15.36 19.91
CA ASP A 54 11.34 -14.87 21.24
C ASP A 54 11.33 -15.98 22.31
N GLY A 55 12.42 -16.75 22.36
CA GLY A 55 12.61 -17.82 23.36
C GLY A 55 11.86 -19.12 23.08
N SER A 56 10.99 -19.18 22.06
CA SER A 56 10.33 -20.42 21.65
C SER A 56 11.24 -21.26 20.75
N ALA A 57 11.72 -22.39 21.28
CA ALA A 57 12.66 -23.28 20.60
C ALA A 57 11.98 -24.12 19.50
N ASN A 58 12.60 -24.17 18.32
CA ASN A 58 12.20 -25.01 17.19
C ASN A 58 13.40 -25.84 16.75
N ASN A 59 13.25 -27.16 16.70
CA ASN A 59 14.26 -28.04 16.10
C ASN A 59 14.04 -28.07 14.59
N VAL A 60 14.92 -27.41 13.86
CA VAL A 60 14.76 -27.17 12.42
C VAL A 60 15.70 -28.08 11.65
N LYS A 61 15.17 -28.71 10.60
CA LYS A 61 15.92 -29.54 9.65
C LYS A 61 15.81 -28.94 8.26
N ARG A 62 16.37 -29.60 7.23
CA ARG A 62 16.23 -29.19 5.82
C ARG A 62 14.76 -28.92 5.44
N SER A 63 14.56 -28.00 4.50
CA SER A 63 13.25 -27.67 3.92
C SER A 63 12.21 -27.32 4.98
N HIS A 64 12.58 -26.46 5.93
CA HIS A 64 11.69 -25.89 6.92
C HIS A 64 11.53 -24.40 6.69
N ILE A 65 10.34 -23.90 7.03
CA ILE A 65 9.99 -22.49 6.97
C ILE A 65 9.74 -22.00 8.38
N LEU A 66 10.36 -20.88 8.71
CA LEU A 66 10.04 -20.10 9.89
C LEU A 66 9.65 -18.69 9.46
N HIS A 67 8.71 -18.10 10.19
CA HIS A 67 8.34 -16.69 10.03
C HIS A 67 8.38 -15.99 11.39
N GLY A 68 8.87 -14.76 11.39
CA GLY A 68 8.87 -13.88 12.55
C GLY A 68 8.55 -12.45 12.14
N GLY A 69 7.82 -11.74 12.98
CA GLY A 69 7.56 -10.32 12.88
C GLY A 69 8.76 -9.42 13.14
N LYS A 70 8.57 -8.12 12.92
CA LYS A 70 9.57 -7.10 13.22
C LYS A 70 9.77 -7.00 14.73
N GLY A 71 11.02 -6.93 15.17
CA GLY A 71 11.40 -6.79 16.58
C GLY A 71 11.53 -8.11 17.34
N LEU A 72 11.06 -9.23 16.78
CA LEU A 72 11.29 -10.57 17.33
C LEU A 72 12.78 -10.88 17.40
N CYS A 73 13.19 -11.50 18.49
CA CYS A 73 14.54 -11.93 18.75
C CYS A 73 14.79 -13.31 18.13
N LEU A 74 15.75 -13.38 17.21
CA LEU A 74 16.19 -14.60 16.56
C LEU A 74 17.48 -15.11 17.20
N ASP A 75 17.47 -16.36 17.65
CA ASP A 75 18.65 -17.11 18.05
C ASP A 75 18.78 -18.39 17.20
N ILE A 76 19.99 -18.73 16.77
CA ILE A 76 20.29 -19.95 16.01
C ILE A 76 21.52 -20.60 16.64
N VAL A 77 21.41 -21.86 17.03
CA VAL A 77 22.54 -22.68 17.49
C VAL A 77 22.63 -23.89 16.57
N THR A 78 23.75 -24.02 15.88
CA THR A 78 23.95 -25.08 14.88
C THR A 78 24.43 -26.37 15.51
N GLU A 79 23.83 -27.49 15.09
CA GLU A 79 24.31 -28.83 15.45
C GLU A 79 25.28 -29.38 14.39
N GLU A 80 25.12 -28.96 13.14
CA GLU A 80 25.97 -29.30 12.00
C GLU A 80 26.09 -28.11 11.04
N ILE A 81 26.56 -28.30 9.80
CA ILE A 81 26.54 -27.23 8.80
C ILE A 81 25.09 -26.85 8.54
N PHE A 82 24.73 -25.60 8.79
CA PHE A 82 23.37 -25.11 8.67
C PHE A 82 23.29 -24.00 7.62
N GLU A 83 22.53 -24.24 6.56
CA GLU A 83 22.38 -23.31 5.43
C GLU A 83 20.92 -22.88 5.29
N TYR A 84 20.70 -21.57 5.17
CA TYR A 84 19.37 -21.00 5.04
C TYR A 84 19.37 -19.71 4.21
N TYR A 85 18.19 -19.37 3.70
CA TYR A 85 17.89 -18.05 3.16
C TYR A 85 17.04 -17.27 4.16
N MET A 86 17.26 -15.96 4.25
CA MET A 86 16.44 -15.03 5.02
C MET A 86 15.92 -13.92 4.12
N ILE A 87 14.61 -13.73 4.12
CA ILE A 87 13.92 -12.69 3.35
C ILE A 87 13.30 -11.70 4.33
N LEU A 88 13.80 -10.47 4.34
CA LEU A 88 13.28 -9.38 5.16
C LEU A 88 12.30 -8.56 4.31
N TYR A 89 11.12 -8.29 4.85
CA TYR A 89 10.10 -7.51 4.18
C TYR A 89 9.30 -6.65 5.14
N THR A 90 8.71 -5.58 4.60
CA THR A 90 7.69 -4.79 5.29
C THR A 90 6.38 -4.90 4.54
N ALA A 91 5.30 -5.04 5.29
CA ALA A 91 3.94 -5.05 4.78
C ALA A 91 3.23 -3.84 5.35
N ASN A 92 2.81 -2.93 4.47
CA ASN A 92 2.10 -1.71 4.86
C ASN A 92 0.77 -1.69 4.14
N LEU A 93 -0.32 -1.59 4.88
CA LEU A 93 -1.64 -1.44 4.28
C LEU A 93 -1.74 -0.05 3.62
N PRO A 94 -1.88 0.03 2.28
CA PRO A 94 -1.94 1.29 1.58
C PRO A 94 -3.26 1.98 1.93
N LEU A 95 -3.15 3.15 2.54
CA LEU A 95 -4.32 3.97 2.88
C LEU A 95 -4.68 4.90 1.71
N PRO A 96 -5.97 5.01 1.35
CA PRO A 96 -7.14 4.44 2.05
C PRO A 96 -7.38 2.95 1.73
N CYS A 97 -7.85 2.19 2.72
CA CYS A 97 -8.25 0.78 2.56
C CYS A 97 -9.48 0.48 3.42
N ARG A 98 -10.16 -0.63 3.17
CA ARG A 98 -11.38 -1.03 3.90
C ARG A 98 -11.09 -1.17 5.39
N GLN A 99 -11.96 -0.62 6.22
CA GLN A 99 -11.81 -0.61 7.69
C GLN A 99 -11.74 -2.03 8.31
N GLU A 100 -12.38 -3.00 7.65
CA GLU A 100 -12.25 -4.42 7.98
C GLU A 100 -10.80 -4.91 7.91
N LEU A 101 -10.04 -4.48 6.89
CA LEU A 101 -8.62 -4.83 6.71
C LEU A 101 -7.75 -4.15 7.76
N VAL A 102 -8.03 -2.90 8.11
CA VAL A 102 -7.30 -2.19 9.18
C VAL A 102 -7.53 -2.91 10.51
N LYS A 103 -8.79 -3.17 10.86
CA LYS A 103 -9.17 -3.90 12.07
C LYS A 103 -8.50 -5.27 12.10
N LEU A 104 -8.49 -5.98 10.99
CA LEU A 104 -7.88 -7.29 10.89
C LEU A 104 -6.34 -7.24 11.04
N MET A 105 -5.68 -6.21 10.49
CA MET A 105 -4.24 -6.00 10.64
C MET A 105 -3.85 -5.57 12.06
N GLU A 106 -4.77 -4.97 12.82
CA GLU A 106 -4.57 -4.67 14.25
C GLU A 106 -4.82 -5.88 15.15
N THR A 107 -5.90 -6.64 14.89
CA THR A 107 -6.33 -7.72 15.78
C THR A 107 -5.58 -9.03 15.54
N ASP A 108 -5.19 -9.31 14.29
CA ASP A 108 -4.61 -10.61 13.94
C ASP A 108 -3.59 -10.47 12.80
N ASN A 109 -2.56 -9.63 13.02
CA ASN A 109 -1.56 -9.27 12.02
C ASN A 109 -0.71 -10.48 11.57
N PRO A 110 -0.89 -10.99 10.33
CA PRO A 110 -0.13 -12.13 9.84
C PRO A 110 1.36 -11.87 9.69
N PHE A 111 1.73 -10.62 9.41
CA PHE A 111 3.11 -10.19 9.22
C PHE A 111 3.88 -10.11 10.54
N GLN A 112 3.19 -10.19 11.69
CA GLN A 112 3.81 -10.27 13.03
C GLN A 112 3.74 -11.68 13.65
N LYS A 113 3.10 -12.64 12.97
CA LYS A 113 2.94 -13.99 13.53
C LYS A 113 4.24 -14.75 13.55
N GLN A 114 4.36 -15.61 14.56
CA GLN A 114 5.40 -16.62 14.61
C GLN A 114 4.83 -17.97 14.22
N TYR A 115 5.47 -18.64 13.28
CA TYR A 115 5.17 -20.04 12.96
C TYR A 115 6.38 -20.75 12.36
N SER A 116 6.37 -22.07 12.48
CA SER A 116 7.38 -22.97 11.93
C SER A 116 6.68 -24.22 11.38
N PHE A 117 7.01 -24.63 10.16
CA PHE A 117 6.49 -25.85 9.56
C PHE A 117 7.37 -26.40 8.44
N ALA A 118 7.20 -27.68 8.12
CA ALA A 118 7.79 -28.32 6.95
C ALA A 118 6.81 -28.26 5.76
N PRO A 119 7.10 -27.53 4.67
CA PRO A 119 6.28 -27.53 3.46
C PRO A 119 6.09 -28.92 2.83
N HIS A 120 4.92 -29.15 2.23
CA HIS A 120 4.63 -30.37 1.47
C HIS A 120 5.27 -30.37 0.08
N ASP A 121 5.51 -29.18 -0.49
CA ASP A 121 6.21 -28.97 -1.75
C ASP A 121 7.32 -27.91 -1.57
N PRO A 122 8.45 -28.30 -0.95
CA PRO A 122 9.56 -27.40 -0.67
C PRO A 122 10.19 -26.80 -1.93
N ILE A 123 10.04 -27.45 -3.08
CA ILE A 123 10.75 -27.07 -4.30
C ILE A 123 10.22 -25.79 -4.91
N SER A 124 8.90 -25.68 -5.08
CA SER A 124 8.30 -24.46 -5.62
C SER A 124 8.64 -23.23 -4.76
N LEU A 125 8.78 -23.41 -3.43
CA LEU A 125 9.23 -22.34 -2.53
C LEU A 125 10.71 -22.03 -2.74
N PHE A 126 11.57 -23.05 -2.76
CA PHE A 126 13.01 -22.88 -2.96
C PHE A 126 13.36 -22.17 -4.27
N ASN A 127 12.67 -22.50 -5.38
CA ASN A 127 12.93 -21.87 -6.67
C ASN A 127 12.71 -20.36 -6.66
N ASN A 128 11.59 -19.93 -6.08
CA ASN A 128 11.28 -18.51 -5.94
C ASN A 128 12.37 -17.83 -5.11
N ILE A 129 12.80 -18.43 -4.00
CA ILE A 129 13.83 -17.88 -3.12
C ILE A 129 15.18 -17.78 -3.82
N LYS A 130 15.62 -18.84 -4.49
CA LYS A 130 16.90 -18.89 -5.21
C LYS A 130 16.95 -17.84 -6.32
N LEU A 131 15.85 -17.66 -7.04
CA LEU A 131 15.77 -16.63 -8.07
C LEU A 131 15.69 -15.23 -7.46
N MET A 132 14.96 -15.04 -6.36
CA MET A 132 14.95 -13.77 -5.61
C MET A 132 16.35 -13.36 -5.18
N ASP A 133 17.14 -14.27 -4.59
CA ASP A 133 18.52 -13.99 -4.19
C ASP A 133 19.39 -13.59 -5.39
N LYS A 134 19.36 -14.39 -6.47
CA LYS A 134 20.11 -14.10 -7.70
C LYS A 134 19.79 -12.72 -8.27
N GLU A 135 18.52 -12.34 -8.33
CA GLU A 135 18.08 -11.05 -8.88
C GLU A 135 18.38 -9.90 -7.89
N TRP A 136 18.28 -10.15 -6.57
CA TRP A 136 18.63 -9.18 -5.54
C TRP A 136 20.11 -8.75 -5.60
N GLN A 137 21.02 -9.71 -5.84
CA GLN A 137 22.45 -9.42 -5.97
C GLN A 137 22.82 -8.55 -7.18
N ARG A 138 21.94 -8.44 -8.20
CA ARG A 138 22.19 -7.63 -9.40
C ARG A 138 21.93 -6.13 -9.20
N ALA A 139 21.21 -5.76 -8.13
CA ALA A 139 20.99 -4.41 -7.63
C ALA A 139 20.33 -3.36 -8.56
N ASP A 140 19.84 -3.71 -9.75
CA ASP A 140 19.17 -2.80 -10.68
C ASP A 140 17.65 -2.66 -10.41
N THR A 141 17.04 -1.60 -10.94
CA THR A 141 15.66 -1.15 -10.67
C THR A 141 14.63 -2.13 -11.21
N LEU A 142 14.91 -2.73 -12.38
CA LEU A 142 14.04 -3.74 -13.00
C LEU A 142 14.07 -5.06 -12.21
N GLU A 143 15.25 -5.49 -11.76
CA GLU A 143 15.47 -6.68 -10.94
C GLU A 143 14.78 -6.55 -9.58
N LYS A 144 14.78 -5.36 -8.97
CA LYS A 144 13.99 -5.08 -7.75
C LYS A 144 12.49 -5.27 -7.96
N LEU A 145 11.98 -4.89 -9.13
CA LEU A 145 10.59 -5.19 -9.49
C LEU A 145 10.37 -6.70 -9.63
N HIS A 146 11.29 -7.41 -10.29
CA HIS A 146 11.21 -8.87 -10.44
C HIS A 146 11.24 -9.61 -9.09
N VAL A 147 12.12 -9.20 -8.16
CA VAL A 147 12.16 -9.73 -6.79
C VAL A 147 10.82 -9.55 -6.09
N LYS A 148 10.15 -8.39 -6.26
CA LYS A 148 8.83 -8.15 -5.70
C LYS A 148 7.78 -9.13 -6.26
N THR A 149 7.83 -9.43 -7.56
CA THR A 149 6.92 -10.40 -8.19
C THR A 149 7.16 -11.82 -7.66
N LEU A 150 8.43 -12.23 -7.57
CA LEU A 150 8.82 -13.54 -7.04
C LEU A 150 8.45 -13.70 -5.56
N PHE A 151 8.52 -12.62 -4.77
CA PHE A 151 8.09 -12.63 -3.38
C PHE A 151 6.59 -12.92 -3.26
N TYR A 152 5.74 -12.30 -4.09
CA TYR A 152 4.32 -12.62 -4.09
C TYR A 152 4.02 -14.06 -4.52
N GLN A 153 4.77 -14.59 -5.50
CA GLN A 153 4.66 -16.00 -5.89
C GLN A 153 5.07 -16.93 -4.74
N PHE A 154 6.18 -16.62 -4.05
CA PHE A 154 6.61 -17.35 -2.85
C PHE A 154 5.54 -17.35 -1.75
N VAL A 155 4.98 -16.18 -1.43
CA VAL A 155 3.93 -16.06 -0.39
C VAL A 155 2.67 -16.84 -0.77
N TYR A 156 2.24 -16.76 -2.03
CA TYR A 156 1.08 -17.51 -2.51
C TYR A 156 1.28 -19.02 -2.31
N GLU A 157 2.43 -19.54 -2.74
CA GLU A 157 2.78 -20.96 -2.56
C GLU A 157 2.90 -21.34 -1.08
N LEU A 158 3.49 -20.48 -0.26
CA LEU A 158 3.66 -20.71 1.17
C LEU A 158 2.30 -20.83 1.86
N LEU A 159 1.41 -19.86 1.59
CA LEU A 159 0.07 -19.85 2.17
C LEU A 159 -0.70 -21.06 1.71
N ARG A 160 -0.69 -21.41 0.41
CA ARG A 160 -1.35 -22.62 -0.13
C ARG A 160 -0.95 -23.88 0.62
N GLN A 161 0.35 -24.07 0.85
CA GLN A 161 0.86 -25.23 1.56
C GLN A 161 0.56 -25.19 3.06
N TYR A 162 0.60 -24.00 3.67
CA TYR A 162 0.18 -23.79 5.06
C TYR A 162 -1.31 -24.11 5.27
N GLN A 163 -2.17 -23.84 4.28
CA GLN A 163 -3.60 -24.19 4.35
C GLN A 163 -3.85 -25.71 4.34
N GLN A 164 -3.02 -26.44 3.61
CA GLN A 164 -3.13 -27.90 3.48
C GLN A 164 -2.53 -28.63 4.70
N GLY A 165 -1.71 -27.93 5.49
CA GLY A 165 -0.92 -28.45 6.61
C GLY A 165 -1.62 -28.45 7.97
N ASN A 166 -2.76 -29.14 8.09
CA ASN A 166 -3.22 -29.69 9.38
C ASN A 166 -3.37 -31.23 9.36
N ASN A 167 -2.99 -31.86 8.25
CA ASN A 167 -2.79 -33.31 8.14
C ASN A 167 -1.38 -33.56 7.59
N ALA A 168 -0.56 -34.28 8.35
CA ALA A 168 0.78 -34.68 7.93
C ALA A 168 0.70 -35.67 6.75
N ILE A 169 0.51 -35.16 5.54
CA ILE A 169 0.63 -35.94 4.31
C ILE A 169 2.09 -35.86 3.88
N LYS A 170 2.75 -37.02 3.85
CA LYS A 170 4.13 -37.17 3.38
C LYS A 170 4.30 -36.48 2.02
N PRO A 171 5.32 -35.62 1.83
CA PRO A 171 5.58 -34.92 0.58
C PRO A 171 5.60 -35.89 -0.61
N ASP A 172 4.68 -35.75 -1.58
CA ASP A 172 4.69 -36.59 -2.77
C ASP A 172 5.73 -36.06 -3.77
N LEU A 173 6.92 -36.69 -3.75
CA LEU A 173 8.06 -36.32 -4.59
C LEU A 173 7.70 -36.25 -6.09
N VAL A 174 6.73 -37.06 -6.55
CA VAL A 174 6.30 -37.03 -7.96
C VAL A 174 5.47 -35.78 -8.25
N THR A 175 4.56 -35.42 -7.35
CA THR A 175 3.78 -34.18 -7.46
C THR A 175 4.68 -32.94 -7.44
N GLN A 176 5.69 -32.90 -6.55
CA GLN A 176 6.68 -31.80 -6.52
C GLN A 176 7.47 -31.70 -7.83
N ALA A 177 7.90 -32.84 -8.37
CA ALA A 177 8.60 -32.87 -9.65
C ALA A 177 7.72 -32.36 -10.80
N ILE A 178 6.42 -32.67 -10.78
CA ILE A 178 5.47 -32.19 -11.79
C ILE A 178 5.28 -30.68 -11.68
N HIS A 179 5.12 -30.15 -10.47
CA HIS A 179 5.03 -28.70 -10.27
C HIS A 179 6.29 -28.00 -10.77
N TYR A 180 7.47 -28.53 -10.42
CA TYR A 180 8.73 -28.01 -10.96
C TYR A 180 8.74 -28.00 -12.48
N ILE A 181 8.37 -29.13 -13.09
CA ILE A 181 8.30 -29.26 -14.54
C ILE A 181 7.33 -28.23 -15.13
N HIS A 182 6.18 -27.99 -14.51
CA HIS A 182 5.18 -27.04 -15.01
C HIS A 182 5.61 -25.58 -14.86
N GLU A 183 6.31 -25.21 -13.79
CA GLU A 183 6.80 -23.85 -13.57
C GLU A 183 8.02 -23.52 -14.45
N HIS A 184 8.92 -24.49 -14.60
CA HIS A 184 10.21 -24.30 -15.29
C HIS A 184 10.27 -24.98 -16.66
N TYR A 185 9.11 -25.33 -17.25
CA TYR A 185 9.08 -26.11 -18.49
C TYR A 185 9.84 -25.47 -19.66
N ARG A 186 10.14 -24.17 -19.64
CA ARG A 186 10.92 -23.49 -20.69
C ARG A 186 12.42 -23.67 -20.54
N GLU A 187 12.89 -24.07 -19.36
CA GLU A 187 14.31 -24.18 -19.02
C GLU A 187 14.89 -25.56 -19.38
N HIS A 188 16.22 -25.69 -19.35
CA HIS A 188 16.87 -26.97 -19.57
C HIS A 188 16.80 -27.85 -18.30
N ILE A 189 15.75 -28.66 -18.19
CA ILE A 189 15.54 -29.59 -17.06
C ILE A 189 16.16 -30.95 -17.40
N THR A 190 17.03 -31.45 -16.51
CA THR A 190 17.56 -32.82 -16.59
C THR A 190 17.02 -33.70 -15.47
N LEU A 191 17.20 -35.01 -15.60
CA LEU A 191 16.83 -35.93 -14.52
C LEU A 191 17.69 -35.68 -13.28
N GLU A 192 18.97 -35.39 -13.48
CA GLU A 192 19.94 -35.11 -12.42
C GLU A 192 19.51 -33.87 -11.65
N SER A 193 19.12 -32.79 -12.36
CA SER A 193 18.68 -31.56 -11.72
C SER A 193 17.41 -31.74 -10.88
N LEU A 194 16.46 -32.57 -11.36
CA LEU A 194 15.25 -32.89 -10.61
C LEU A 194 15.56 -33.69 -9.34
N VAL A 195 16.44 -34.69 -9.46
CA VAL A 195 16.77 -35.60 -8.36
C VAL A 195 17.60 -34.91 -7.28
N GLU A 196 18.55 -34.06 -7.67
CA GLU A 196 19.37 -33.24 -6.77
C GLU A 196 18.49 -32.28 -5.96
N MET A 197 17.55 -31.62 -6.63
CA MET A 197 16.62 -30.68 -6.01
C MET A 197 15.60 -31.35 -5.07
N LEU A 198 15.14 -32.56 -5.42
CA LEU A 198 14.24 -33.37 -4.59
C LEU A 198 14.97 -34.12 -3.45
N ASP A 199 16.30 -34.06 -3.43
CA ASP A 199 17.19 -34.80 -2.52
C ASP A 199 16.75 -36.26 -2.35
N CYS A 200 16.63 -36.96 -3.49
CA CYS A 200 16.15 -38.33 -3.58
C CYS A 200 17.08 -39.22 -4.43
N ASN A 201 16.85 -40.52 -4.44
CA ASN A 201 17.63 -41.44 -5.28
C ASN A 201 17.00 -41.53 -6.69
N SER A 202 17.81 -41.35 -7.75
CA SER A 202 17.33 -41.34 -9.14
C SER A 202 16.54 -42.60 -9.52
N ARG A 203 16.96 -43.78 -9.06
CA ARG A 203 16.29 -45.05 -9.36
C ARG A 203 14.92 -45.14 -8.68
N GLN A 204 14.85 -44.71 -7.42
CA GLN A 204 13.59 -44.70 -6.66
C GLN A 204 12.61 -43.68 -7.26
N PHE A 205 13.10 -42.49 -7.60
CA PHE A 205 12.30 -41.42 -8.19
C PHE A 205 11.73 -41.83 -9.56
N LEU A 206 12.54 -42.37 -10.46
CA LEU A 206 12.08 -42.86 -11.76
C LEU A 206 10.99 -43.93 -11.63
N ARG A 207 11.15 -44.86 -10.67
CA ARG A 207 10.16 -45.91 -10.41
C ARG A 207 8.85 -45.33 -9.89
N MET A 208 8.92 -44.40 -8.94
CA MET A 208 7.74 -43.72 -8.38
C MET A 208 7.01 -42.90 -9.45
N PHE A 209 7.74 -42.10 -10.23
CA PHE A 209 7.17 -41.26 -11.28
C PHE A 209 6.47 -42.09 -12.36
N LYS A 210 7.13 -43.15 -12.84
CA LYS A 210 6.54 -44.07 -13.82
C LYS A 210 5.33 -44.82 -13.28
N SER A 211 5.34 -45.19 -11.99
CA SER A 211 4.19 -45.84 -11.35
C SER A 211 2.96 -44.92 -11.27
N GLN A 212 3.16 -43.62 -11.05
CA GLN A 212 2.06 -42.67 -10.89
C GLN A 212 1.60 -42.01 -12.20
N LYS A 213 2.51 -41.78 -13.16
CA LYS A 213 2.23 -41.02 -14.40
C LYS A 213 2.41 -41.84 -15.69
N SER A 214 2.79 -43.11 -15.56
CA SER A 214 3.02 -44.04 -16.67
C SER A 214 4.11 -43.63 -17.68
N THR A 215 4.87 -42.56 -17.41
CA THR A 215 5.93 -42.03 -18.28
C THR A 215 7.18 -41.68 -17.47
N SER A 216 8.29 -41.36 -18.16
CA SER A 216 9.46 -40.79 -17.49
C SER A 216 9.27 -39.28 -17.23
N PRO A 217 9.98 -38.68 -16.26
CA PRO A 217 9.90 -37.24 -16.01
C PRO A 217 10.23 -36.38 -17.24
N ILE A 218 11.21 -36.81 -18.05
CA ILE A 218 11.63 -36.08 -19.25
C ILE A 218 10.60 -36.24 -20.38
N ASP A 219 10.04 -37.45 -20.58
CA ASP A 219 8.97 -37.64 -21.56
C ASP A 219 7.71 -36.85 -21.17
N TYR A 220 7.41 -36.79 -19.88
CA TYR A 220 6.32 -35.96 -19.35
C TYR A 220 6.53 -34.48 -19.65
N LEU A 221 7.74 -33.95 -19.43
CA LEU A 221 8.10 -32.58 -19.80
C LEU A 221 7.91 -32.34 -21.31
N ILE A 222 8.36 -33.25 -22.16
CA ILE A 222 8.20 -33.11 -23.61
C ILE A 222 6.72 -33.06 -24.01
N HIS A 223 5.90 -33.97 -23.47
CA HIS A 223 4.46 -33.95 -23.70
C HIS A 223 3.82 -32.64 -23.24
N PHE A 224 4.22 -32.12 -22.08
CA PHE A 224 3.72 -30.85 -21.56
C PHE A 224 4.07 -29.68 -22.48
N ARG A 225 5.33 -29.60 -22.94
CA ARG A 225 5.78 -28.58 -23.91
C ARG A 225 5.01 -28.64 -25.22
N VAL A 226 4.78 -29.85 -25.76
CA VAL A 226 4.00 -30.06 -26.99
C VAL A 226 2.56 -29.60 -26.81
N ASN A 227 1.91 -29.93 -25.69
CA ASN A 227 0.57 -29.46 -25.38
C ASN A 227 0.49 -27.93 -25.29
N LYS A 228 1.46 -27.29 -24.63
CA LYS A 228 1.54 -25.82 -24.60
C LYS A 228 1.76 -25.22 -25.99
N ALA A 229 2.55 -25.88 -26.83
CA ALA A 229 2.71 -25.43 -28.21
C ALA A 229 1.41 -25.54 -29.01
N LYS A 230 0.60 -26.60 -28.80
CA LYS A 230 -0.73 -26.72 -29.44
C LYS A 230 -1.65 -25.58 -29.03
N GLU A 231 -1.69 -25.25 -27.73
CA GLU A 231 -2.47 -24.11 -27.23
C GLU A 231 -2.06 -22.81 -27.95
N LEU A 232 -0.76 -22.54 -28.05
CA LEU A 232 -0.25 -21.33 -28.73
C LEU A 232 -0.51 -21.34 -30.24
N LEU A 233 -0.32 -22.47 -30.92
CA LEU A 233 -0.57 -22.62 -32.36
C LEU A 233 -2.03 -22.33 -32.73
N LEU A 234 -2.97 -22.62 -31.82
CA LEU A 234 -4.41 -22.43 -32.04
C LEU A 234 -4.92 -21.07 -31.58
N SER A 235 -4.30 -20.48 -30.55
CA SER A 235 -4.78 -19.24 -29.92
C SER A 235 -4.06 -17.98 -30.39
N THR A 236 -2.92 -18.10 -31.08
CA THR A 236 -2.10 -16.93 -31.46
C THR A 236 -1.59 -16.96 -32.90
N GLU A 237 -1.08 -15.81 -33.34
CA GLU A 237 -0.38 -15.64 -34.63
C GLU A 237 1.15 -15.67 -34.50
N PHE A 238 1.69 -16.21 -33.40
CA PHE A 238 3.13 -16.34 -33.24
C PHE A 238 3.74 -17.25 -34.32
N THR A 239 4.95 -16.91 -34.74
CA THR A 239 5.76 -17.70 -35.64
C THR A 239 6.20 -19.00 -34.97
N LEU A 240 6.55 -19.99 -35.80
CA LEU A 240 7.03 -21.28 -35.28
C LEU A 240 8.28 -21.15 -34.42
N LYS A 241 9.14 -20.17 -34.72
CA LYS A 241 10.33 -19.86 -33.94
C LYS A 241 9.97 -19.32 -32.56
N GLU A 242 9.08 -18.33 -32.49
CA GLU A 242 8.60 -17.76 -31.22
C GLU A 242 7.89 -18.81 -30.35
N ILE A 243 7.13 -19.73 -30.97
CA ILE A 243 6.49 -20.83 -30.25
C ILE A 243 7.52 -21.82 -29.72
N ALA A 244 8.51 -22.21 -30.54
CA ALA A 244 9.59 -23.11 -30.11
C ALA A 244 10.38 -22.51 -28.93
N ASP A 245 10.77 -21.24 -29.05
CA ASP A 245 11.46 -20.51 -27.98
C ASP A 245 10.57 -20.42 -26.73
N GLY A 246 9.29 -20.09 -26.90
CA GLY A 246 8.30 -19.95 -25.82
C GLY A 246 7.92 -21.25 -25.10
N VAL A 247 8.20 -22.41 -25.69
CA VAL A 247 8.01 -23.73 -25.05
C VAL A 247 9.33 -24.40 -24.64
N GLY A 248 10.46 -23.71 -24.72
CA GLY A 248 11.75 -24.17 -24.20
C GLY A 248 12.60 -24.99 -25.19
N TYR A 249 12.43 -24.76 -26.50
CA TYR A 249 13.28 -25.34 -27.54
C TYR A 249 14.01 -24.23 -28.29
N PRO A 250 15.35 -24.14 -28.18
CA PRO A 250 16.14 -23.10 -28.86
C PRO A 250 16.21 -23.30 -30.38
N ASP A 251 15.91 -24.51 -30.87
CA ASP A 251 15.90 -24.83 -32.29
C ASP A 251 14.49 -25.22 -32.75
N SER A 252 13.91 -24.35 -33.59
CA SER A 252 12.60 -24.56 -34.22
C SER A 252 12.51 -25.84 -35.07
N TYR A 253 13.62 -26.29 -35.66
CA TYR A 253 13.67 -27.52 -36.45
C TYR A 253 13.64 -28.76 -35.54
N TYR A 254 14.42 -28.75 -34.46
CA TYR A 254 14.34 -29.78 -33.43
C TYR A 254 12.94 -29.85 -32.79
N PHE A 255 12.36 -28.70 -32.43
CA PHE A 255 10.98 -28.62 -31.94
C PHE A 255 9.99 -29.24 -32.92
N SER A 256 10.08 -28.92 -34.21
CA SER A 256 9.18 -29.46 -35.24
C SER A 256 9.25 -30.99 -35.33
N ARG A 257 10.45 -31.57 -35.22
CA ARG A 257 10.63 -33.04 -35.19
C ARG A 257 10.01 -33.66 -33.94
N ILE A 258 10.21 -33.04 -32.78
CA ILE A 258 9.61 -33.51 -31.52
C ILE A 258 8.08 -33.40 -31.57
N PHE A 259 7.53 -32.26 -31.99
CA PHE A 259 6.09 -32.08 -32.14
C PHE A 259 5.48 -33.13 -33.07
N LYS A 260 6.09 -33.34 -34.24
CA LYS A 260 5.63 -34.38 -35.19
C LYS A 260 5.72 -35.79 -34.61
N LYS A 261 6.78 -36.09 -33.84
CA LYS A 261 6.92 -37.40 -33.17
C LYS A 261 5.77 -37.68 -32.20
N TYR A 262 5.25 -36.65 -31.51
CA TYR A 262 4.22 -36.81 -30.49
C TYR A 262 2.78 -36.61 -31.01
N GLU A 263 2.57 -35.73 -32.00
CA GLU A 263 1.24 -35.42 -32.56
C GLU A 263 0.97 -36.10 -33.91
N GLY A 264 1.98 -36.70 -34.53
CA GLY A 264 1.89 -37.33 -35.84
C GLY A 264 1.93 -36.36 -37.03
N VAL A 265 1.78 -35.06 -36.81
CA VAL A 265 1.78 -34.02 -37.85
C VAL A 265 2.70 -32.86 -37.48
N SER A 266 3.17 -32.09 -38.47
CA SER A 266 4.00 -30.91 -38.21
C SER A 266 3.20 -29.78 -37.53
N PRO A 267 3.84 -28.89 -36.75
CA PRO A 267 3.19 -27.74 -36.12
C PRO A 267 2.36 -26.87 -37.10
N THR A 268 2.91 -26.60 -38.29
CA THR A 268 2.24 -25.82 -39.33
C THR A 268 1.00 -26.54 -39.86
N SER A 269 1.11 -27.84 -40.15
CA SER A 269 -0.02 -28.65 -40.60
C SER A 269 -1.11 -28.76 -39.52
N PHE A 270 -0.73 -28.86 -38.25
CA PHE A 270 -1.64 -28.84 -37.12
C PHE A 270 -2.47 -27.53 -37.08
N LYS A 271 -1.81 -26.37 -37.21
CA LYS A 271 -2.47 -25.04 -37.26
C LYS A 271 -3.41 -24.91 -38.47
N GLU A 272 -3.01 -25.37 -39.65
CA GLU A 272 -3.84 -25.31 -40.85
C GLU A 272 -5.06 -26.23 -40.78
N ASN A 273 -4.91 -27.44 -40.24
CA ASN A 273 -6.01 -28.39 -40.10
C ASN A 273 -7.09 -27.86 -39.15
N ALA A 274 -6.70 -27.19 -38.07
CA ALA A 274 -7.64 -26.57 -37.14
C ALA A 274 -8.41 -25.40 -37.78
N ARG A 275 -7.73 -24.53 -38.56
CA ARG A 275 -8.39 -23.44 -39.31
C ARG A 275 -9.38 -23.95 -40.37
N LYS A 276 -9.07 -25.07 -41.02
CA LYS A 276 -9.96 -25.73 -41.99
C LYS A 276 -11.20 -26.33 -41.32
N MET A 277 -11.07 -26.84 -40.09
CA MET A 277 -12.22 -27.32 -39.30
C MET A 277 -13.18 -26.19 -38.93
N ASP A 278 -12.66 -25.03 -38.53
CA ASP A 278 -13.47 -23.90 -38.06
C ASP A 278 -14.21 -23.18 -39.21
N THR A 279 -13.56 -23.05 -40.36
CA THR A 279 -14.20 -22.54 -41.61
C THR A 279 -15.25 -23.48 -42.19
N SER A 280 -15.23 -24.77 -41.86
CA SER A 280 -16.26 -25.73 -42.30
C SER A 280 -17.58 -25.61 -41.53
N ARG A 281 -17.57 -25.09 -40.29
CA ARG A 281 -18.76 -24.94 -39.44
C ARG A 281 -19.65 -23.76 -39.83
N ASN A 282 -19.06 -22.71 -40.42
CA ASN A 282 -19.75 -21.46 -40.77
C ASN A 282 -20.01 -21.31 -42.27
N ASN A 283 -20.08 -22.40 -43.03
CA ASN A 283 -20.37 -22.35 -44.46
C ASN A 283 -21.78 -22.91 -44.76
N PRO A 284 -22.81 -22.07 -45.00
CA PRO A 284 -24.18 -22.51 -45.28
C PRO A 284 -24.30 -23.39 -46.53
N SER A 285 -23.30 -23.35 -47.43
CA SER A 285 -23.29 -24.15 -48.66
C SER A 285 -23.08 -25.66 -48.43
N TYR A 286 -22.58 -26.07 -47.25
CA TYR A 286 -22.43 -27.49 -46.89
C TYR A 286 -23.67 -28.08 -46.20
N MET A 287 -24.65 -27.25 -45.82
CA MET A 287 -25.93 -27.71 -45.29
C MET A 287 -26.99 -27.84 -46.39
N SER A 288 -26.69 -28.59 -47.45
CA SER A 288 -27.75 -29.15 -48.28
C SER A 288 -27.28 -30.32 -49.14
N ARG A 289 -28.08 -31.41 -49.06
CA ARG A 289 -28.33 -32.45 -50.08
C ARG A 289 -27.67 -33.83 -49.91
N TYR A 290 -28.44 -34.69 -49.23
CA TYR A 290 -28.64 -36.15 -49.42
C TYR A 290 -27.58 -37.16 -48.93
N PRO A 291 -27.94 -38.10 -48.03
CA PRO A 291 -27.06 -39.17 -47.54
C PRO A 291 -27.19 -40.47 -48.35
N ILE A 292 -27.16 -40.42 -49.69
CA ILE A 292 -27.41 -41.63 -50.53
C ILE A 292 -26.19 -42.08 -51.34
N VAL A 293 -25.04 -41.40 -51.30
CA VAL A 293 -23.84 -41.88 -52.00
C VAL A 293 -22.67 -42.08 -51.04
N ALA A 294 -22.25 -43.34 -50.89
CA ALA A 294 -21.11 -43.73 -50.08
C ALA A 294 -19.84 -43.00 -50.55
N ARG A 295 -19.23 -42.21 -49.67
CA ARG A 295 -17.96 -41.54 -49.96
C ARG A 295 -16.86 -42.61 -49.99
N LYS A 296 -16.45 -42.92 -51.22
CA LYS A 296 -15.36 -43.80 -51.64
C LYS A 296 -14.14 -43.66 -50.71
N LEU A 297 -13.75 -44.76 -50.06
CA LEU A 297 -12.48 -44.95 -49.36
C LEU A 297 -11.32 -44.46 -50.24
N ARG A 298 -10.61 -43.41 -49.81
CA ARG A 298 -9.24 -43.19 -50.27
C ARG A 298 -8.29 -43.78 -49.25
N ARG A 299 -7.53 -44.73 -49.77
CA ARG A 299 -6.56 -45.61 -49.13
C ARG A 299 -5.35 -44.81 -48.63
N TYR A 300 -4.77 -45.32 -47.55
CA TYR A 300 -3.48 -44.96 -46.97
C TYR A 300 -2.40 -44.69 -48.03
N ILE A 301 -1.61 -43.65 -47.80
CA ILE A 301 -0.14 -43.73 -47.93
C ILE A 301 0.44 -43.12 -46.66
N ASP A 302 1.08 -44.00 -45.91
CA ASP A 302 1.91 -43.78 -44.74
C ASP A 302 3.35 -43.48 -45.21
N ASN A 303 4.12 -42.79 -44.37
CA ASN A 303 5.52 -42.38 -44.52
C ASN A 303 5.88 -41.18 -45.43
N ASP A 304 5.93 -40.05 -44.72
CA ASP A 304 6.85 -38.94 -44.84
C ASP A 304 8.33 -39.33 -45.08
N LEU A 305 8.85 -39.00 -46.26
CA LEU A 305 10.14 -38.33 -46.50
C LEU A 305 10.23 -38.05 -48.02
N ASP A 306 10.42 -36.78 -48.38
CA ASP A 306 10.68 -36.25 -49.72
C ASP A 306 9.63 -36.46 -50.82
N ASN A 307 9.06 -35.33 -51.30
CA ASN A 307 9.04 -34.96 -52.73
C ASN A 307 8.20 -33.68 -52.94
N HIS A 308 8.83 -32.51 -52.78
CA HIS A 308 8.26 -31.22 -53.22
C HIS A 308 8.71 -30.82 -54.65
N TYR A 309 9.10 -31.79 -55.48
CA TYR A 309 9.43 -31.58 -56.89
C TYR A 309 8.61 -32.50 -57.78
N GLN A 310 7.29 -32.30 -57.88
CA GLN A 310 6.50 -32.89 -58.96
C GLN A 310 5.10 -32.28 -59.05
N TYR A 311 4.99 -31.00 -59.40
CA TYR A 311 3.86 -30.45 -60.19
C TYR A 311 4.27 -29.12 -60.84
N ASN A 312 5.39 -29.14 -61.56
CA ASN A 312 5.66 -28.15 -62.60
C ASN A 312 5.47 -28.84 -63.96
N ARG A 313 4.32 -28.61 -64.60
CA ARG A 313 4.15 -28.67 -66.05
C ARG A 313 3.07 -27.66 -66.47
N GLU A 314 3.57 -26.58 -67.06
CA GLU A 314 3.16 -25.87 -68.28
C GLU A 314 1.72 -26.02 -68.83
N GLY A 315 1.16 -24.86 -69.22
CA GLY A 315 0.10 -24.65 -70.23
C GLY A 315 -1.33 -24.62 -69.66
N ASP A 316 -2.23 -23.68 -69.94
CA ASP A 316 -2.27 -22.60 -70.94
C ASP A 316 -3.32 -21.53 -70.56
N LEU A 317 -3.27 -20.40 -71.27
CA LEU A 317 -3.90 -19.07 -71.12
C LEU A 317 -5.43 -18.94 -70.87
N SER A 318 -5.85 -17.84 -70.20
CA SER A 318 -6.54 -16.70 -70.86
C SER A 318 -6.74 -15.44 -69.97
N MET A 319 -6.79 -14.30 -70.66
CA MET A 319 -6.62 -12.89 -70.26
C MET A 319 -7.82 -12.23 -69.52
N TYR A 320 -7.62 -11.14 -68.76
CA TYR A 320 -7.85 -9.73 -69.22
C TYR A 320 -7.75 -8.62 -68.14
N ARG A 321 -7.00 -7.55 -68.50
CA ARG A 321 -7.00 -6.08 -68.19
C ARG A 321 -7.03 -5.51 -66.75
N GLY A 322 -6.07 -4.61 -66.51
CA GLY A 322 -6.19 -3.42 -65.65
C GLY A 322 -4.91 -2.57 -65.69
N HIS A 323 -5.01 -1.28 -66.01
CA HIS A 323 -3.93 -0.40 -66.49
C HIS A 323 -2.84 -0.03 -65.47
N LYS A 324 -1.60 0.15 -65.96
CA LYS A 324 -0.50 0.81 -65.25
C LYS A 324 -0.76 2.32 -65.18
N THR A 325 -0.83 2.88 -63.97
CA THR A 325 -0.82 4.34 -63.76
C THR A 325 0.59 4.90 -63.87
N SER A 326 0.70 5.96 -64.66
CA SER A 326 1.91 6.70 -65.01
C SER A 326 2.49 7.47 -63.82
N MET A 327 3.80 7.36 -63.61
CA MET A 327 4.63 8.16 -62.68
C MET A 327 4.46 9.69 -62.84
N ALA A 328 3.85 10.15 -63.93
CA ALA A 328 3.62 11.57 -64.18
C ALA A 328 2.54 12.20 -63.27
N ALA A 329 1.58 11.41 -62.75
CA ALA A 329 0.50 11.94 -61.90
C ALA A 329 0.99 12.27 -60.47
N THR A 330 1.95 11.51 -59.96
CA THR A 330 2.55 11.74 -58.63
C THR A 330 3.49 12.95 -58.62
N LEU A 331 4.15 13.23 -59.75
CA LEU A 331 5.07 14.38 -59.89
C LEU A 331 4.31 15.71 -59.98
N LEU A 332 3.10 15.72 -60.58
CA LEU A 332 2.26 16.92 -60.65
C LEU A 332 1.64 17.31 -59.29
N LEU A 333 1.42 16.34 -58.40
CA LEU A 333 0.90 16.60 -57.06
C LEU A 333 1.95 17.24 -56.13
N CYS A 334 3.24 16.92 -56.31
CA CYS A 334 4.33 17.49 -55.51
C CYS A 334 4.69 18.93 -55.91
N ILE A 335 4.48 19.31 -57.18
CA ILE A 335 4.82 20.66 -57.67
C ILE A 335 3.78 21.70 -57.24
N THR A 336 2.53 21.30 -56.98
CA THR A 336 1.48 22.22 -56.50
C THR A 336 1.58 22.57 -55.02
N LEU A 337 2.26 21.75 -54.21
CA LEU A 337 2.50 22.00 -52.78
C LEU A 337 3.68 22.95 -52.50
N LEU A 338 4.54 23.22 -53.48
CA LEU A 338 5.74 24.07 -53.30
C LEU A 338 5.53 25.54 -53.69
N LEU A 339 4.34 25.93 -54.17
CA LEU A 339 4.07 27.28 -54.70
C LEU A 339 3.28 28.21 -53.77
N SER A 340 3.00 27.84 -52.51
CA SER A 340 2.28 28.72 -51.55
C SER A 340 3.15 29.34 -50.45
N ALA A 341 4.47 29.32 -50.56
CA ALA A 341 5.36 29.85 -49.53
C ALA A 341 6.48 30.70 -50.13
N CYS A 342 6.13 31.89 -50.65
CA CYS A 342 6.98 33.09 -50.67
C CYS A 342 6.16 34.29 -51.17
N GLY A 343 5.88 35.22 -50.26
CA GLY A 343 5.36 36.56 -50.56
C GLY A 343 5.93 37.55 -49.55
N SER A 344 7.11 38.10 -49.87
CA SER A 344 7.70 39.34 -49.34
C SER A 344 6.79 40.55 -49.69
N GLY A 345 6.70 41.67 -48.98
CA GLY A 345 7.61 42.38 -48.08
C GLY A 345 7.95 43.76 -48.68
N THR A 346 7.62 44.89 -48.03
CA THR A 346 8.25 46.24 -48.24
C THR A 346 7.74 47.22 -47.16
N THR A 347 8.56 47.61 -46.16
CA THR A 347 9.50 48.76 -46.05
C THR A 347 8.89 50.03 -45.44
N ASN A 348 9.46 50.50 -44.31
CA ASN A 348 10.28 51.72 -44.37
C ASN A 348 11.23 51.86 -43.18
N THR A 349 12.41 52.38 -43.52
CA THR A 349 13.64 52.56 -42.75
C THR A 349 13.66 53.89 -42.00
N ASN A 350 14.35 53.95 -40.85
CA ASN A 350 15.57 54.76 -40.70
C ASN A 350 16.24 54.50 -39.33
N ALA A 351 17.57 54.41 -39.39
CA ALA A 351 18.47 54.13 -38.28
C ALA A 351 18.98 55.43 -37.62
N VAL A 352 19.48 55.34 -36.38
CA VAL A 352 20.89 55.54 -35.98
C VAL A 352 21.02 55.77 -34.45
N ASN A 353 21.86 54.94 -33.83
CA ASN A 353 22.74 55.04 -32.64
C ASN A 353 22.29 55.60 -31.27
N GLY A 354 22.71 54.87 -30.21
CA GLY A 354 23.61 55.44 -29.18
C GLY A 354 23.14 55.42 -27.73
N GLU A 355 23.73 54.51 -26.93
CA GLU A 355 24.24 54.63 -25.55
C GLU A 355 23.43 55.21 -24.35
N GLU A 356 23.61 54.48 -23.24
CA GLU A 356 23.74 54.90 -21.82
C GLU A 356 22.58 55.50 -20.99
N VAL A 357 22.53 55.00 -19.75
CA VAL A 357 21.71 55.35 -18.56
C VAL A 357 22.39 56.56 -17.86
N PRO A 358 21.71 57.60 -17.29
CA PRO A 358 21.10 57.46 -15.95
C PRO A 358 19.94 58.40 -15.52
N SER A 359 19.23 57.92 -14.48
CA SER A 359 18.48 58.58 -13.39
C SER A 359 18.27 60.11 -13.35
N LYS A 360 17.01 60.56 -13.14
CA LYS A 360 16.53 61.26 -11.93
C LYS A 360 15.07 61.77 -12.01
N ASN A 361 14.40 61.64 -10.86
CA ASN A 361 13.19 62.29 -10.32
C ASN A 361 12.65 63.58 -10.99
N VAL A 362 11.32 63.77 -11.03
CA VAL A 362 10.51 64.51 -10.02
C VAL A 362 9.03 64.60 -10.48
N THR A 363 8.14 64.30 -9.53
CA THR A 363 6.73 64.65 -9.25
C THR A 363 6.25 66.01 -9.86
N THR A 364 5.01 66.35 -10.21
CA THR A 364 3.64 66.08 -9.70
C THR A 364 2.66 66.79 -10.66
N SER A 365 1.48 66.22 -10.93
CA SER A 365 0.15 66.87 -10.81
C SER A 365 -0.92 66.13 -11.62
N THR A 366 -1.89 65.57 -10.89
CA THR A 366 -3.13 64.97 -11.37
C THR A 366 -4.04 66.02 -12.02
N PRO A 367 -4.99 65.59 -12.88
CA PRO A 367 -6.36 65.64 -12.39
C PRO A 367 -7.13 64.33 -12.64
N THR A 368 -7.97 64.07 -11.65
CA THR A 368 -8.81 62.91 -11.37
C THR A 368 -9.88 62.66 -12.43
N ALA A 369 -10.02 61.41 -12.85
CA ALA A 369 -11.31 60.80 -13.16
C ALA A 369 -11.21 59.27 -12.95
N THR A 370 -11.69 58.86 -11.77
CA THR A 370 -12.49 57.66 -11.51
C THR A 370 -12.05 56.35 -12.16
N ASN A 371 -11.39 55.49 -11.38
CA ASN A 371 -11.65 54.06 -11.44
C ASN A 371 -11.60 53.45 -10.04
N SER A 372 -12.70 52.79 -9.71
CA SER A 372 -12.84 51.79 -8.66
C SER A 372 -11.69 50.79 -8.67
N SER A 373 -11.00 50.63 -7.55
CA SER A 373 -10.27 49.41 -7.19
C SER A 373 -9.89 49.53 -5.71
N GLU A 374 -10.70 48.92 -4.84
CA GLU A 374 -10.15 48.41 -3.59
C GLU A 374 -9.06 47.41 -4.01
N ILE A 375 -7.82 47.75 -3.69
CA ILE A 375 -6.68 46.86 -3.88
C ILE A 375 -6.90 45.73 -2.88
N ASP A 376 -7.37 44.60 -3.40
CA ASP A 376 -7.55 43.38 -2.65
C ASP A 376 -6.20 42.96 -2.05
N SER A 377 -6.03 43.15 -0.73
CA SER A 377 -4.74 43.00 -0.07
C SER A 377 -4.31 41.54 -0.11
N SER A 378 -3.30 41.24 -0.94
CA SER A 378 -2.69 39.92 -1.05
C SER A 378 -1.78 39.63 0.15
N ARG A 379 -1.89 38.42 0.72
CA ARG A 379 -1.04 37.91 1.82
C ARG A 379 -0.46 36.55 1.46
N VAL A 380 0.81 36.35 1.78
CA VAL A 380 1.51 35.06 1.58
C VAL A 380 1.51 34.30 2.90
N ILE A 381 0.88 33.12 2.91
CA ILE A 381 0.80 32.23 4.07
C ILE A 381 1.85 31.14 3.92
N LYS A 382 2.74 31.03 4.92
CA LYS A 382 3.69 29.91 5.02
C LYS A 382 3.04 28.78 5.81
N HIS A 383 3.06 27.58 5.25
CA HIS A 383 2.39 26.43 5.83
C HIS A 383 3.15 25.13 5.53
N ALA A 384 2.68 24.01 6.07
CA ALA A 384 3.37 22.71 6.08
C ALA A 384 3.72 22.14 4.68
N MET A 385 3.04 22.63 3.65
CA MET A 385 3.17 22.16 2.27
C MET A 385 3.76 23.21 1.32
N GLY A 386 4.26 24.33 1.86
CA GLY A 386 4.90 25.41 1.09
C GLY A 386 4.38 26.80 1.43
N GLU A 387 4.22 27.63 0.40
CA GLU A 387 3.66 28.97 0.49
C GLU A 387 2.41 29.07 -0.38
N GLU A 388 1.36 29.73 0.12
CA GLU A 388 0.12 29.97 -0.60
C GLU A 388 -0.23 31.46 -0.55
N THR A 389 -0.64 32.03 -1.69
CA THR A 389 -0.98 33.46 -1.77
C THR A 389 -2.50 33.63 -1.74
N LEU A 390 -3.01 34.28 -0.70
CA LEU A 390 -4.44 34.52 -0.51
C LEU A 390 -4.75 36.00 -0.72
N THR A 391 -5.83 36.30 -1.43
CA THR A 391 -6.34 37.66 -1.64
C THR A 391 -7.68 37.83 -0.91
N GLY A 392 -7.93 39.01 -0.37
CA GLY A 392 -9.21 39.32 0.28
C GLY A 392 -9.51 38.46 1.51
N THR A 393 -10.77 38.48 1.98
CA THR A 393 -11.20 37.64 3.10
C THR A 393 -12.00 36.44 2.56
N PRO A 394 -11.58 35.19 2.81
CA PRO A 394 -12.31 34.01 2.34
C PRO A 394 -13.73 33.97 2.92
N GLU A 395 -14.73 33.73 2.07
CA GLU A 395 -16.15 33.64 2.44
C GLU A 395 -16.65 32.19 2.42
N ARG A 396 -15.96 31.30 1.70
CA ARG A 396 -16.38 29.93 1.39
C ARG A 396 -15.32 28.92 1.85
N VAL A 397 -15.10 28.89 3.15
CA VAL A 397 -14.06 28.06 3.76
C VAL A 397 -14.53 26.62 3.95
N VAL A 398 -13.69 25.66 3.54
CA VAL A 398 -13.81 24.24 3.91
C VAL A 398 -12.71 23.88 4.90
N ILE A 399 -13.06 23.19 5.98
CA ILE A 399 -12.13 22.81 7.05
C ILE A 399 -12.07 21.29 7.23
N LEU A 400 -10.85 20.74 7.23
CA LEU A 400 -10.62 19.29 7.22
C LEU A 400 -10.11 18.73 8.56
N THR A 401 -10.20 19.50 9.65
CA THR A 401 -9.89 19.04 11.02
C THR A 401 -10.94 19.51 12.01
N ASN A 402 -11.12 18.73 13.08
CA ASN A 402 -11.99 19.11 14.19
C ASN A 402 -11.47 20.34 14.95
N GLU A 403 -10.17 20.38 15.24
CA GLU A 403 -9.55 21.50 15.96
C GLU A 403 -9.59 22.81 15.17
N GLY A 404 -9.41 22.74 13.84
CA GLY A 404 -9.56 23.90 12.98
C GLY A 404 -11.02 24.34 12.81
N THR A 405 -11.99 23.42 12.93
CA THR A 405 -13.42 23.78 12.91
C THR A 405 -13.74 24.69 14.09
N GLU A 406 -13.28 24.35 15.29
CA GLU A 406 -13.42 25.22 16.46
C GLU A 406 -12.68 26.55 16.30
N ALA A 407 -11.50 26.55 15.65
CA ALA A 407 -10.75 27.77 15.41
C ALA A 407 -11.53 28.78 14.57
N LEU A 408 -12.22 28.31 13.51
CA LEU A 408 -13.08 29.16 12.68
C LEU A 408 -14.27 29.70 13.47
N LEU A 409 -14.95 28.83 14.21
CA LEU A 409 -16.11 29.20 15.03
C LEU A 409 -15.75 30.23 16.11
N ALA A 410 -14.56 30.14 16.70
CA ALA A 410 -14.08 31.06 17.73
C ALA A 410 -14.01 32.52 17.25
N VAL A 411 -13.87 32.76 15.95
CA VAL A 411 -13.87 34.11 15.34
C VAL A 411 -15.11 34.37 14.48
N GLY A 412 -16.17 33.58 14.66
CA GLY A 412 -17.46 33.76 14.01
C GLY A 412 -17.50 33.36 12.54
N ILE A 413 -16.52 32.57 12.06
CA ILE A 413 -16.53 32.03 10.70
C ILE A 413 -17.20 30.66 10.72
N LYS A 414 -18.33 30.55 10.00
CA LYS A 414 -19.02 29.29 9.77
C LYS A 414 -18.55 28.66 8.46
N PRO A 415 -17.90 27.49 8.47
CA PRO A 415 -17.43 26.85 7.24
C PRO A 415 -18.62 26.39 6.38
N ILE A 416 -18.45 26.37 5.06
CA ILE A 416 -19.47 25.82 4.15
C ILE A 416 -19.41 24.29 4.09
N GLY A 417 -18.26 23.71 4.44
CA GLY A 417 -18.08 22.28 4.58
C GLY A 417 -17.03 21.95 5.64
N ALA A 418 -17.29 20.93 6.44
CA ALA A 418 -16.38 20.46 7.48
C ALA A 418 -16.40 18.93 7.57
N VAL A 419 -15.28 18.33 7.97
CA VAL A 419 -15.25 16.89 8.31
C VAL A 419 -16.04 16.64 9.58
N GLN A 420 -16.77 15.52 9.66
CA GLN A 420 -17.56 15.17 10.84
C GLN A 420 -16.69 14.97 12.08
N SER A 421 -17.32 15.13 13.24
CA SER A 421 -16.69 14.89 14.55
C SER A 421 -16.42 13.41 14.80
N TRP A 422 -15.34 13.11 15.53
CA TRP A 422 -14.90 11.72 15.75
C TRP A 422 -15.94 10.86 16.48
N ILE A 423 -16.66 11.44 17.44
CA ILE A 423 -17.70 10.78 18.26
C ILE A 423 -19.06 11.49 18.21
N GLY A 424 -19.28 12.36 17.22
CA GLY A 424 -20.53 13.11 17.04
C GLY A 424 -21.46 12.53 15.97
N ASP A 425 -22.74 12.94 16.00
CA ASP A 425 -23.72 12.64 14.95
C ASP A 425 -24.36 13.94 14.41
N PRO A 426 -23.76 14.57 13.38
CA PRO A 426 -22.37 14.39 12.93
C PRO A 426 -21.37 15.27 13.70
N TRP A 427 -21.85 16.14 14.60
CA TRP A 427 -21.05 17.16 15.30
C TRP A 427 -20.93 16.87 16.79
N TYR A 428 -19.83 17.30 17.42
CA TYR A 428 -19.74 17.34 18.89
C TYR A 428 -20.80 18.26 19.47
N ASP A 429 -21.28 17.94 20.67
CA ASP A 429 -22.36 18.66 21.34
C ASP A 429 -22.05 20.16 21.52
N HIS A 430 -20.79 20.52 21.81
CA HIS A 430 -20.38 21.91 22.06
C HIS A 430 -20.29 22.80 20.81
N ILE A 431 -20.31 22.22 19.60
CA ILE A 431 -20.33 22.99 18.33
C ILE A 431 -21.59 22.75 17.50
N LYS A 432 -22.43 21.78 17.89
CA LYS A 432 -23.58 21.33 17.10
C LYS A 432 -24.54 22.45 16.72
N ALA A 433 -24.75 23.43 17.61
CA ALA A 433 -25.62 24.56 17.36
C ALA A 433 -25.07 25.49 16.26
N ASP A 434 -23.75 25.70 16.25
CA ASP A 434 -23.08 26.60 15.30
C ASP A 434 -22.88 25.94 13.92
N MET A 435 -22.88 24.60 13.87
CA MET A 435 -22.66 23.79 12.68
C MET A 435 -23.94 23.40 11.92
N GLN A 436 -25.08 24.03 12.22
CA GLN A 436 -26.31 23.83 11.45
C GLN A 436 -26.08 24.14 9.97
N ASP A 437 -26.65 23.37 9.04
CA ASP A 437 -26.51 23.55 7.58
C ASP A 437 -25.09 23.44 7.00
N VAL A 438 -24.07 23.15 7.81
CA VAL A 438 -22.71 22.89 7.30
C VAL A 438 -22.69 21.53 6.62
N THR A 439 -22.13 21.47 5.40
CA THR A 439 -22.03 20.21 4.65
C THR A 439 -20.95 19.31 5.25
N VAL A 440 -21.31 18.08 5.61
CA VAL A 440 -20.32 17.09 6.06
C VAL A 440 -19.52 16.60 4.85
N VAL A 441 -18.22 16.87 4.83
CA VAL A 441 -17.33 16.51 3.71
C VAL A 441 -16.52 15.24 3.96
N GLY A 442 -17.09 14.26 4.66
CA GLY A 442 -16.42 13.03 5.08
C GLY A 442 -15.88 13.11 6.51
N ASP A 443 -14.89 12.29 6.83
CA ASP A 443 -14.21 12.31 8.13
C ASP A 443 -12.78 12.85 8.01
N GLU A 444 -12.16 13.15 9.16
CA GLU A 444 -10.83 13.75 9.23
C GLU A 444 -9.73 12.90 8.55
N LEU A 445 -9.90 11.58 8.45
CA LEU A 445 -8.95 10.69 7.76
C LEU A 445 -9.23 10.58 6.26
N GLN A 446 -10.49 10.70 5.86
CA GLN A 446 -10.95 10.49 4.48
C GLN A 446 -11.97 11.57 4.07
N PRO A 447 -11.50 12.79 3.79
CA PRO A 447 -12.35 13.82 3.24
C PRO A 447 -12.82 13.43 1.83
N ASN A 448 -14.08 13.74 1.51
CA ASN A 448 -14.68 13.51 0.21
C ASN A 448 -14.32 14.66 -0.75
N ILE A 449 -13.29 14.44 -1.56
CA ILE A 449 -12.73 15.42 -2.48
C ILE A 449 -13.75 15.91 -3.52
N GLU A 450 -14.61 15.01 -4.04
CA GLU A 450 -15.64 15.37 -5.02
C GLU A 450 -16.69 16.30 -4.41
N LEU A 451 -17.11 16.02 -3.17
CA LEU A 451 -18.05 16.85 -2.45
C LEU A 451 -17.44 18.23 -2.14
N ILE A 452 -16.17 18.27 -1.72
CA ILE A 452 -15.42 19.53 -1.51
C ILE A 452 -15.39 20.35 -2.80
N ALA A 453 -15.08 19.74 -3.95
CA ALA A 453 -15.08 20.43 -5.23
C ALA A 453 -16.46 21.00 -5.60
N SER A 454 -17.53 20.27 -5.31
CA SER A 454 -18.90 20.70 -5.58
C SER A 454 -19.33 21.94 -4.78
N LEU A 455 -18.73 22.14 -3.59
CA LEU A 455 -19.00 23.28 -2.72
C LEU A 455 -18.36 24.58 -3.22
N LYS A 456 -17.43 24.51 -4.19
CA LYS A 456 -16.69 25.65 -4.75
C LYS A 456 -16.11 26.54 -3.62
N PRO A 457 -15.20 25.99 -2.79
CA PRO A 457 -14.55 26.77 -1.75
C PRO A 457 -13.61 27.81 -2.34
N ASP A 458 -13.37 28.89 -1.60
CA ASP A 458 -12.32 29.88 -1.89
C ASP A 458 -11.08 29.70 -1.00
N LEU A 459 -11.18 28.87 0.04
CA LEU A 459 -10.06 28.41 0.85
C LEU A 459 -10.37 27.00 1.41
N ILE A 460 -9.37 26.13 1.36
CA ILE A 460 -9.38 24.84 2.06
C ILE A 460 -8.31 24.86 3.14
N ILE A 461 -8.69 24.52 4.37
CA ILE A 461 -7.77 24.39 5.49
C ILE A 461 -7.70 22.92 5.91
N GLY A 462 -6.50 22.39 6.09
CA GLY A 462 -6.30 21.01 6.53
C GLY A 462 -5.02 20.82 7.33
N ASN A 463 -4.57 19.58 7.42
CA ASN A 463 -3.41 19.21 8.20
C ASN A 463 -2.59 18.12 7.51
N LYS A 464 -1.27 18.27 7.51
CA LYS A 464 -0.35 17.36 6.83
C LYS A 464 -0.43 15.93 7.38
N VAL A 465 -0.47 15.74 8.70
CA VAL A 465 -0.55 14.40 9.33
C VAL A 465 -1.75 13.60 8.83
N ARG A 466 -2.84 14.28 8.48
CA ARG A 466 -4.10 13.65 8.06
C ARG A 466 -4.25 13.58 6.56
N GLN A 467 -3.95 14.67 5.86
CA GLN A 467 -4.38 14.88 4.48
C GLN A 467 -3.22 15.14 3.49
N GLU A 468 -1.95 14.95 3.87
CA GLU A 468 -0.79 15.16 2.98
C GLU A 468 -0.96 14.52 1.60
N LYS A 469 -1.43 13.27 1.55
CA LYS A 469 -1.61 12.51 0.30
C LYS A 469 -2.62 13.11 -0.67
N VAL A 470 -3.56 13.90 -0.17
CA VAL A 470 -4.62 14.53 -0.98
C VAL A 470 -4.40 16.02 -1.18
N TYR A 471 -3.30 16.59 -0.65
CA TYR A 471 -2.98 18.01 -0.77
C TYR A 471 -3.01 18.51 -2.22
N GLU A 472 -2.33 17.80 -3.14
CA GLU A 472 -2.31 18.20 -4.57
C GLU A 472 -3.69 18.18 -5.22
N GLN A 473 -4.60 17.30 -4.77
CA GLN A 473 -5.98 17.25 -5.27
C GLN A 473 -6.80 18.42 -4.71
N LEU A 474 -6.61 18.75 -3.43
CA LEU A 474 -7.29 19.89 -2.79
C LEU A 474 -6.82 21.23 -3.37
N LYS A 475 -5.51 21.36 -3.65
CA LYS A 475 -4.92 22.54 -4.29
C LYS A 475 -5.47 22.82 -5.68
N GLN A 476 -5.89 21.78 -6.42
CA GLN A 476 -6.57 21.94 -7.71
C GLN A 476 -7.99 22.48 -7.58
N ILE A 477 -8.60 22.40 -6.40
CA ILE A 477 -9.96 22.88 -6.13
C ILE A 477 -9.94 24.35 -5.69
N ALA A 478 -9.12 24.70 -4.70
CA ALA A 478 -9.00 26.04 -4.14
C ALA A 478 -7.63 26.22 -3.46
N PRO A 479 -7.19 27.48 -3.18
CA PRO A 479 -6.04 27.73 -2.32
C PRO A 479 -6.12 26.90 -1.04
N THR A 480 -5.03 26.20 -0.70
CA THR A 480 -5.04 25.17 0.36
C THR A 480 -3.91 25.39 1.35
N VAL A 481 -4.26 25.57 2.63
CA VAL A 481 -3.31 25.83 3.72
C VAL A 481 -3.34 24.68 4.73
N PHE A 482 -2.19 24.08 5.00
CA PHE A 482 -2.06 22.94 5.92
C PHE A 482 -1.20 23.27 7.15
N ALA A 483 -1.73 22.96 8.32
CA ALA A 483 -0.91 22.84 9.54
C ALA A 483 0.01 21.60 9.47
N GLU A 484 1.12 21.63 10.23
CA GLU A 484 2.13 20.56 10.20
C GLU A 484 1.70 19.35 11.03
N ASP A 485 1.25 19.57 12.27
CA ASP A 485 0.89 18.51 13.22
C ASP A 485 -0.42 18.86 13.96
N LEU A 486 -0.88 17.97 14.84
CA LEU A 486 -2.10 18.09 15.64
C LEU A 486 -1.75 18.09 17.14
N ALA A 487 -2.74 17.83 17.99
CA ALA A 487 -2.58 17.58 19.42
C ALA A 487 -1.92 18.73 20.19
N GLY A 488 -0.64 18.60 20.57
CA GLY A 488 0.06 19.62 21.37
C GLY A 488 0.19 20.97 20.66
N ASP A 489 0.12 20.97 19.33
CA ASP A 489 0.37 22.16 18.50
C ASP A 489 -0.90 22.97 18.18
N TRP A 490 -2.04 22.68 18.84
CA TRP A 490 -3.32 23.34 18.54
C TRP A 490 -3.27 24.89 18.60
N LYS A 491 -2.45 25.48 19.49
CA LYS A 491 -2.24 26.95 19.53
C LYS A 491 -1.50 27.48 18.30
N ILE A 492 -0.52 26.71 17.80
CA ILE A 492 0.25 27.04 16.58
C ILE A 492 -0.69 26.96 15.38
N ASN A 493 -1.48 25.89 15.30
CA ASN A 493 -2.48 25.67 14.26
C ASN A 493 -3.52 26.79 14.24
N PHE A 494 -4.07 27.13 15.42
CA PHE A 494 -5.02 28.23 15.56
C PHE A 494 -4.47 29.52 14.94
N LYS A 495 -3.23 29.90 15.27
CA LYS A 495 -2.60 31.11 14.73
C LYS A 495 -2.47 31.06 13.19
N LEU A 496 -2.04 29.92 12.63
CA LEU A 496 -1.97 29.74 11.18
C LEU A 496 -3.34 29.90 10.52
N TYR A 497 -4.37 29.29 11.10
CA TYR A 497 -5.73 29.35 10.56
C TYR A 497 -6.27 30.78 10.57
N MET A 498 -6.03 31.55 11.64
CA MET A 498 -6.42 32.96 11.74
C MET A 498 -5.72 33.84 10.69
N GLU A 499 -4.46 33.55 10.37
CA GLU A 499 -3.74 34.23 9.29
C GLU A 499 -4.36 33.89 7.92
N ALA A 500 -4.67 32.60 7.68
CA ALA A 500 -5.26 32.14 6.43
C ALA A 500 -6.62 32.79 6.15
N VAL A 501 -7.48 32.90 7.16
CA VAL A 501 -8.83 33.50 7.02
C VAL A 501 -8.87 35.02 7.20
N ASN A 502 -7.72 35.70 7.28
CA ASN A 502 -7.63 37.15 7.47
C ASN A 502 -8.28 37.67 8.77
N LYS A 503 -8.15 36.89 9.86
CA LYS A 503 -8.69 37.19 11.20
C LYS A 503 -7.60 37.21 12.28
N LYS A 504 -6.40 37.68 11.90
CA LYS A 504 -5.23 37.67 12.79
C LYS A 504 -5.47 38.46 14.07
N GLU A 505 -6.08 39.64 13.99
CA GLU A 505 -6.32 40.49 15.17
C GLU A 505 -7.36 39.87 16.12
N GLU A 506 -8.47 39.35 15.58
CA GLU A 506 -9.49 38.65 16.38
C GLU A 506 -8.92 37.38 17.01
N GLY A 507 -8.10 36.64 16.26
CA GLY A 507 -7.39 35.47 16.73
C GLY A 507 -6.39 35.77 17.87
N GLU A 508 -5.57 36.80 17.71
CA GLU A 508 -4.62 37.24 18.75
C GLU A 508 -5.34 37.67 20.03
N LYS A 509 -6.48 38.36 19.89
CA LYS A 509 -7.33 38.72 21.02
C LYS A 509 -7.91 37.47 21.70
N ALA A 510 -8.48 36.53 20.95
CA ALA A 510 -9.06 35.31 21.50
C ALA A 510 -8.02 34.46 22.25
N MET A 511 -6.79 34.38 21.72
CA MET A 511 -5.70 33.67 22.38
C MET A 511 -5.21 34.42 23.63
N ALA A 512 -5.11 35.74 23.59
CA ALA A 512 -4.76 36.54 24.76
C ALA A 512 -5.79 36.40 25.89
N ASP A 513 -7.08 36.37 25.56
CA ASP A 513 -8.15 36.13 26.53
C ASP A 513 -8.04 34.72 27.16
N PHE A 514 -7.72 33.71 26.36
CA PHE A 514 -7.48 32.34 26.85
C PHE A 514 -6.24 32.26 27.76
N ASP A 515 -5.10 32.79 27.32
CA ASP A 515 -3.86 32.77 28.10
C ASP A 515 -4.01 33.56 29.42
N LYS A 516 -4.79 34.65 29.42
CA LYS A 516 -5.16 35.36 30.64
C LYS A 516 -5.96 34.47 31.59
N ARG A 517 -6.98 33.75 31.09
CA ARG A 517 -7.74 32.79 31.93
C ARG A 517 -6.82 31.72 32.51
N VAL A 518 -5.91 31.16 31.72
CA VAL A 518 -4.94 30.16 32.19
C VAL A 518 -4.04 30.74 33.28
N ALA A 519 -3.53 31.96 33.11
CA ALA A 519 -2.70 32.64 34.10
C ALA A 519 -3.47 32.92 35.40
N ASP A 520 -4.71 33.39 35.30
CA ASP A 520 -5.60 33.64 36.45
C ASP A 520 -5.87 32.35 37.23
N VAL A 521 -6.14 31.24 36.53
CA VAL A 521 -6.35 29.92 37.14
C VAL A 521 -5.06 29.41 37.79
N LYS A 522 -3.92 29.53 37.10
CA LYS A 522 -2.60 29.14 37.62
C LYS A 522 -2.25 29.87 38.91
N ALA A 523 -2.49 31.18 38.97
CA ALA A 523 -2.24 31.98 40.15
C ALA A 523 -3.11 31.55 41.36
N LYS A 524 -4.30 31.01 41.10
CA LYS A 524 -5.26 30.58 42.14
C LYS A 524 -5.15 29.10 42.53
N LEU A 525 -4.41 28.28 41.77
CA LEU A 525 -4.22 26.86 42.08
C LEU A 525 -3.51 26.65 43.43
N GLY A 526 -2.52 27.47 43.76
CA GLY A 526 -1.71 27.32 44.98
C GLY A 526 -1.14 25.90 45.11
N ASP A 527 -1.20 25.33 46.31
CA ASP A 527 -0.69 23.99 46.59
C ASP A 527 -1.40 22.86 45.81
N LYS A 528 -2.60 23.12 45.29
CA LYS A 528 -3.33 22.13 44.47
C LYS A 528 -2.57 21.79 43.18
N ALA A 529 -1.71 22.68 42.69
CA ALA A 529 -0.83 22.43 41.55
C ALA A 529 0.13 21.25 41.79
N ASN A 530 0.46 20.92 43.05
CA ASN A 530 1.32 19.77 43.38
C ASN A 530 0.61 18.41 43.22
N THR A 531 -0.69 18.39 42.96
CA THR A 531 -1.47 17.17 42.71
C THR A 531 -0.97 16.51 41.42
N LYS A 532 -0.46 15.28 41.51
CA LYS A 532 0.01 14.50 40.36
C LYS A 532 -1.17 13.99 39.54
N VAL A 533 -1.46 14.67 38.44
CA VAL A 533 -2.55 14.32 37.52
C VAL A 533 -2.09 13.27 36.50
N SER A 534 -2.71 12.09 36.56
CA SER A 534 -2.61 11.02 35.57
C SER A 534 -3.74 11.15 34.55
N VAL A 535 -3.43 10.99 33.26
CA VAL A 535 -4.42 11.01 32.17
C VAL A 535 -4.29 9.72 31.36
N ALA A 536 -5.40 8.99 31.25
CA ALA A 536 -5.44 7.73 30.51
C ALA A 536 -6.60 7.68 29.51
N ARG A 537 -6.40 6.89 28.46
CA ARG A 537 -7.42 6.57 27.48
C ARG A 537 -7.66 5.07 27.47
N PHE A 538 -8.93 4.70 27.54
CA PHE A 538 -9.37 3.33 27.33
C PHE A 538 -10.09 3.22 25.98
N SER A 539 -9.79 2.15 25.25
CA SER A 539 -10.49 1.79 24.01
C SER A 539 -10.58 0.28 23.91
N ALA A 540 -11.39 -0.23 22.98
CA ALA A 540 -11.50 -1.66 22.75
C ALA A 540 -10.19 -2.32 22.26
N SER A 541 -9.25 -1.57 21.68
CA SER A 541 -8.00 -2.11 21.13
C SER A 541 -6.80 -1.97 22.05
N GLN A 542 -6.72 -0.87 22.80
CA GLN A 542 -5.56 -0.55 23.63
C GLN A 542 -5.91 0.43 24.75
N VAL A 543 -5.11 0.40 25.81
CA VAL A 543 -5.10 1.39 26.88
C VAL A 543 -3.83 2.23 26.75
N ARG A 544 -3.93 3.54 26.94
CA ARG A 544 -2.82 4.48 26.82
C ARG A 544 -2.76 5.43 28.00
N ILE A 545 -1.58 5.88 28.36
CA ILE A 545 -1.37 7.07 29.19
C ILE A 545 -0.84 8.21 28.35
N TYR A 546 -1.27 9.43 28.68
CA TYR A 546 -1.00 10.63 27.89
C TYR A 546 0.16 11.41 28.50
N GLN A 547 1.11 11.86 27.67
CA GLN A 547 2.31 12.57 28.09
C GLN A 547 2.12 14.10 27.89
N LYS A 548 3.20 14.91 27.95
CA LYS A 548 3.11 16.38 27.85
C LYS A 548 2.73 16.90 26.47
N GLN A 549 3.17 16.27 25.38
CA GLN A 549 2.93 16.76 24.00
C GLN A 549 1.55 16.38 23.46
N THR A 550 0.55 16.27 24.35
CA THR A 550 -0.84 15.97 24.01
C THR A 550 -1.72 17.16 24.32
N PHE A 551 -2.92 17.22 23.74
CA PHE A 551 -3.87 18.31 23.97
C PHE A 551 -4.09 18.63 25.46
N SER A 552 -4.49 17.63 26.25
CA SER A 552 -4.64 17.79 27.71
C SER A 552 -3.29 18.02 28.41
N GLY A 553 -2.21 17.38 27.93
CA GLY A 553 -0.88 17.50 28.50
C GLY A 553 -0.34 18.93 28.46
N VAL A 554 -0.54 19.63 27.34
CA VAL A 554 -0.12 21.03 27.16
C VAL A 554 -0.84 21.94 28.14
N LEU A 555 -2.17 21.85 28.27
CA LEU A 555 -2.91 22.71 29.20
C LEU A 555 -2.54 22.43 30.67
N LEU A 556 -2.39 21.16 31.06
CA LEU A 556 -1.93 20.81 32.41
C LEU A 556 -0.53 21.40 32.70
N ASN A 557 0.36 21.36 31.70
CA ASN A 557 1.69 21.96 31.80
C ASN A 557 1.64 23.49 31.89
N ASP A 558 0.81 24.15 31.08
CA ASP A 558 0.61 25.61 31.12
C ASP A 558 0.14 26.07 32.51
N LEU A 559 -0.79 25.32 33.10
CA LEU A 559 -1.31 25.52 34.46
C LEU A 559 -0.27 25.20 35.55
N GLY A 560 0.83 24.52 35.21
CA GLY A 560 1.84 24.09 36.18
C GLY A 560 1.38 22.96 37.10
N ILE A 561 0.39 22.18 36.68
CA ILE A 561 -0.11 21.03 37.44
C ILE A 561 0.90 19.88 37.31
N ALA A 562 1.27 19.27 38.44
CA ALA A 562 2.23 18.18 38.49
C ALA A 562 1.71 16.94 37.74
N ARG A 563 2.64 16.19 37.13
CA ARG A 563 2.37 14.89 36.49
C ARG A 563 3.12 13.78 37.25
N PRO A 564 2.60 12.53 37.28
CA PRO A 564 3.39 11.37 37.71
C PRO A 564 4.65 11.23 36.85
N ALA A 565 5.75 10.72 37.42
CA ALA A 565 7.02 10.58 36.68
C ALA A 565 6.91 9.72 35.40
N SER A 566 5.96 8.77 35.37
CA SER A 566 5.64 7.99 34.18
C SER A 566 5.00 8.82 33.05
N GLN A 567 4.40 9.96 33.37
CA GLN A 567 3.65 10.84 32.48
C GLN A 567 4.26 12.27 32.35
N ASP A 568 5.36 12.52 33.04
CA ASP A 568 6.09 13.80 33.06
C ASP A 568 7.18 13.84 31.97
N LYS A 569 6.88 13.32 30.78
CA LYS A 569 7.82 13.20 29.67
C LYS A 569 7.42 14.12 28.51
N ASP A 570 8.42 14.70 27.83
CA ASP A 570 8.26 15.45 26.58
C ASP A 570 8.06 14.48 25.41
N ASP A 571 6.97 13.73 25.47
CA ASP A 571 6.58 12.68 24.53
C ASP A 571 5.06 12.79 24.28
N PHE A 572 4.50 11.93 23.43
CA PHE A 572 3.10 11.93 23.03
C PHE A 572 2.24 10.99 23.89
N ILE A 573 2.36 9.68 23.73
CA ILE A 573 1.58 8.68 24.48
C ILE A 573 2.43 7.44 24.76
N GLU A 574 2.04 6.68 25.78
CA GLU A 574 2.59 5.35 26.06
C GLU A 574 1.46 4.31 25.99
N VAL A 575 1.66 3.22 25.26
CA VAL A 575 0.70 2.11 25.17
C VAL A 575 0.93 1.18 26.37
N MET A 576 -0.16 0.88 27.07
CA MET A 576 -0.12 0.15 28.33
C MET A 576 -0.34 -1.35 28.10
N SER A 577 0.36 -2.17 28.88
CA SER A 577 0.03 -3.56 29.14
C SER A 577 -0.45 -3.70 30.59
N LYS A 578 -0.96 -4.89 30.98
CA LYS A 578 -1.39 -5.11 32.36
C LYS A 578 -0.23 -4.97 33.35
N GLU A 579 0.96 -5.40 32.96
CA GLU A 579 2.17 -5.32 33.76
C GLU A 579 2.60 -3.87 34.02
N THR A 580 2.29 -2.95 33.11
CA THR A 580 2.64 -1.53 33.24
C THR A 580 1.56 -0.69 33.91
N ILE A 581 0.44 -1.26 34.37
CA ILE A 581 -0.61 -0.57 35.15
C ILE A 581 -0.06 0.36 36.25
N PRO A 582 1.02 0.04 37.00
CA PRO A 582 1.62 0.97 37.95
C PRO A 582 1.95 2.37 37.41
N SER A 583 2.24 2.50 36.11
CA SER A 583 2.50 3.78 35.44
C SER A 583 1.26 4.67 35.30
N MET A 584 0.05 4.16 35.58
CA MET A 584 -1.20 4.93 35.60
C MET A 584 -1.45 5.63 36.94
N ASP A 585 -0.65 5.34 37.98
CA ASP A 585 -0.86 5.93 39.31
C ASP A 585 -0.68 7.45 39.32
N GLY A 586 -1.27 8.09 40.32
CA GLY A 586 -1.24 9.53 40.55
C GLY A 586 -2.03 9.89 41.79
N ASP A 587 -2.15 11.18 42.08
CA ASP A 587 -3.06 11.65 43.12
C ASP A 587 -4.51 11.69 42.61
N VAL A 588 -4.68 11.89 41.30
CA VAL A 588 -5.93 11.74 40.55
C VAL A 588 -5.66 11.13 39.17
N LEU A 589 -6.57 10.27 38.72
CA LEU A 589 -6.60 9.71 37.38
C LEU A 589 -7.84 10.22 36.66
N PHE A 590 -7.64 11.08 35.66
CA PHE A 590 -8.67 11.36 34.67
C PHE A 590 -8.57 10.34 33.55
N TYR A 591 -9.69 9.72 33.20
CA TYR A 591 -9.74 8.82 32.07
C TYR A 591 -10.91 9.11 31.16
N PHE A 592 -10.71 8.92 29.86
CA PHE A 592 -11.79 8.95 28.89
C PHE A 592 -11.82 7.65 28.10
N VAL A 593 -12.99 7.37 27.55
CA VAL A 593 -13.26 6.13 26.82
C VAL A 593 -13.55 6.50 25.37
N THR A 594 -12.82 5.89 24.45
CA THR A 594 -13.17 5.99 23.03
C THR A 594 -13.89 4.75 22.57
N GLU A 595 -15.11 4.94 22.09
CA GLU A 595 -15.86 3.92 21.38
C GLU A 595 -15.84 4.22 19.88
N ALA A 596 -15.26 3.32 19.10
CA ALA A 596 -15.36 3.41 17.65
C ALA A 596 -16.73 2.91 17.20
N ALA A 597 -17.30 3.51 16.14
CA ALA A 597 -18.56 3.05 15.55
C ALA A 597 -18.55 1.53 15.32
N GLY A 598 -19.51 0.83 15.95
CA GLY A 598 -19.65 -0.63 15.87
C GLY A 598 -18.76 -1.46 16.82
N LYS A 599 -18.03 -0.84 17.76
CA LYS A 599 -17.30 -1.52 18.84
C LYS A 599 -17.73 -0.97 20.21
N THR A 600 -18.59 -1.69 20.94
CA THR A 600 -19.14 -1.28 22.26
C THR A 600 -18.42 -1.90 23.45
N ASP A 601 -17.17 -2.32 23.29
CA ASP A 601 -16.44 -3.11 24.30
C ASP A 601 -15.44 -2.28 25.12
N ALA A 602 -15.26 -0.98 24.84
CA ALA A 602 -14.30 -0.16 25.57
C ALA A 602 -14.67 -0.06 27.07
N SER A 603 -15.97 0.02 27.37
CA SER A 603 -16.49 -0.07 28.74
C SER A 603 -16.11 -1.39 29.44
N LYS A 604 -16.05 -2.51 28.73
CA LYS A 604 -15.58 -3.79 29.28
C LYS A 604 -14.08 -3.77 29.57
N VAL A 605 -13.30 -3.15 28.69
CA VAL A 605 -11.85 -2.97 28.91
C VAL A 605 -11.62 -2.13 30.17
N VAL A 606 -12.36 -1.04 30.35
CA VAL A 606 -12.30 -0.22 31.57
C VAL A 606 -12.58 -1.09 32.79
N GLU A 607 -13.68 -1.85 32.80
CA GLU A 607 -14.01 -2.74 33.90
C GLU A 607 -12.92 -3.78 34.18
N GLU A 608 -12.38 -4.42 33.14
CA GLU A 608 -11.36 -5.45 33.26
C GLU A 608 -10.06 -4.88 33.85
N TRP A 609 -9.64 -3.70 33.39
CA TRP A 609 -8.47 -3.01 33.90
C TRP A 609 -8.68 -2.53 35.34
N MET A 610 -9.84 -1.98 35.67
CA MET A 610 -10.13 -1.54 37.04
C MET A 610 -10.29 -2.71 38.03
N LYS A 611 -10.69 -3.91 37.56
CA LYS A 611 -10.79 -5.12 38.37
C LYS A 611 -9.44 -5.78 38.63
N ASP A 612 -8.42 -5.46 37.84
CA ASP A 612 -7.06 -6.02 37.92
C ASP A 612 -6.42 -5.77 39.30
N PRO A 613 -5.73 -6.76 39.91
CA PRO A 613 -5.05 -6.58 41.18
C PRO A 613 -4.01 -5.45 41.19
N LEU A 614 -3.28 -5.24 40.09
CA LEU A 614 -2.29 -4.16 39.99
C LEU A 614 -2.98 -2.79 40.02
N PHE A 615 -4.15 -2.67 39.36
CA PHE A 615 -4.91 -1.43 39.34
C PHE A 615 -5.52 -1.13 40.71
N LYS A 616 -6.07 -2.14 41.39
CA LYS A 616 -6.56 -2.02 42.77
C LYS A 616 -5.46 -1.65 43.77
N ASN A 617 -4.20 -1.96 43.45
CA ASN A 617 -3.07 -1.63 44.31
C ASN A 617 -2.54 -0.21 44.12
N LEU A 618 -2.95 0.51 43.07
CA LEU A 618 -2.58 1.91 42.84
C LEU A 618 -3.09 2.81 43.98
N ASN A 619 -2.32 3.85 44.31
CA ASN A 619 -2.74 4.83 45.32
C ASN A 619 -4.01 5.57 44.89
N VAL A 620 -4.09 5.95 43.61
CA VAL A 620 -5.26 6.62 43.03
C VAL A 620 -6.55 5.80 43.20
N SER A 621 -6.43 4.47 43.08
CA SER A 621 -7.54 3.51 43.22
C SER A 621 -7.96 3.36 44.67
N LYS A 622 -7.00 3.18 45.59
CA LYS A 622 -7.24 3.11 47.04
C LYS A 622 -7.90 4.38 47.58
N ASN A 623 -7.48 5.54 47.07
CA ASN A 623 -8.00 6.84 47.47
C ASN A 623 -9.30 7.23 46.75
N LYS A 624 -9.80 6.40 45.83
CA LYS A 624 -11.02 6.62 45.04
C LYS A 624 -10.98 7.96 44.27
N LYS A 625 -9.82 8.31 43.70
CA LYS A 625 -9.59 9.53 42.92
C LYS A 625 -9.51 9.26 41.42
N ILE A 626 -10.48 8.51 40.92
CA ILE A 626 -10.58 8.13 39.50
C ILE A 626 -11.82 8.81 38.92
N VAL A 627 -11.64 9.59 37.86
CA VAL A 627 -12.69 10.44 37.28
C VAL A 627 -12.80 10.16 35.80
N GLN A 628 -13.99 9.75 35.35
CA GLN A 628 -14.27 9.67 33.92
C GLN A 628 -14.55 11.07 33.38
N VAL A 629 -13.95 11.40 32.25
CA VAL A 629 -14.11 12.69 31.57
C VAL A 629 -14.53 12.50 30.12
N ASP A 630 -15.05 13.57 29.52
CA ASP A 630 -15.53 13.56 28.15
C ASP A 630 -14.35 13.52 27.15
N GLU A 631 -14.41 12.60 26.17
CA GLU A 631 -13.34 12.43 25.19
C GLU A 631 -13.21 13.65 24.25
N ALA A 632 -14.33 14.24 23.83
CA ALA A 632 -14.30 15.37 22.91
C ALA A 632 -13.57 16.56 23.54
N ILE A 633 -13.91 16.87 24.79
CA ILE A 633 -13.31 17.96 25.56
C ILE A 633 -11.84 17.67 25.90
N TRP A 634 -11.50 16.45 26.35
CA TRP A 634 -10.14 16.16 26.84
C TRP A 634 -9.15 15.79 25.75
N ASN A 635 -9.60 15.48 24.53
CA ASN A 635 -8.69 14.99 23.50
C ASN A 635 -9.17 15.20 22.04
N SER A 636 -10.32 14.66 21.65
CA SER A 636 -10.59 14.41 20.22
C SER A 636 -11.13 15.62 19.44
N ALA A 637 -11.68 16.63 20.13
CA ALA A 637 -12.03 17.89 19.48
C ALA A 637 -10.79 18.78 19.30
N GLY A 638 -9.96 18.87 20.35
CA GLY A 638 -8.57 19.32 20.25
C GLY A 638 -8.34 20.78 19.89
N GLY A 639 -9.39 21.62 19.91
CA GLY A 639 -9.34 23.01 19.49
C GLY A 639 -9.55 24.02 20.62
N TYR A 640 -9.75 25.28 20.22
CA TYR A 640 -9.89 26.42 21.13
C TYR A 640 -11.09 26.31 22.08
N MET A 641 -12.24 25.85 21.60
CA MET A 641 -13.46 25.75 22.41
C MET A 641 -13.32 24.62 23.43
N ALA A 642 -12.82 23.46 23.00
CA ALA A 642 -12.52 22.34 23.88
C ALA A 642 -11.48 22.71 24.96
N ALA A 643 -10.47 23.53 24.63
CA ALA A 643 -9.45 23.96 25.60
C ALA A 643 -10.05 24.84 26.71
N ASN A 644 -11.00 25.71 26.35
CA ASN A 644 -11.74 26.51 27.33
C ASN A 644 -12.64 25.64 28.22
N LEU A 645 -13.33 24.66 27.64
CA LEU A 645 -14.17 23.71 28.39
C LEU A 645 -13.33 22.82 29.34
N LEU A 646 -12.18 22.34 28.87
CA LEU A 646 -11.23 21.57 29.68
C LEU A 646 -10.72 22.40 30.87
N LEU A 647 -10.39 23.68 30.64
CA LEU A 647 -10.02 24.59 31.71
C LEU A 647 -11.15 24.76 32.74
N ASP A 648 -12.40 24.87 32.29
CA ASP A 648 -13.57 24.98 33.16
C ASP A 648 -13.80 23.71 34.00
N GLU A 649 -13.61 22.52 33.42
CA GLU A 649 -13.67 21.26 34.16
C GLU A 649 -12.56 21.15 35.22
N LEU A 650 -11.34 21.61 34.90
CA LEU A 650 -10.25 21.65 35.87
C LEU A 650 -10.52 22.66 36.99
N VAL A 651 -11.03 23.85 36.68
CA VAL A 651 -11.46 24.87 37.66
C VAL A 651 -12.50 24.30 38.61
N LYS A 652 -13.49 23.58 38.06
CA LYS A 652 -14.53 22.92 38.85
C LYS A 652 -13.96 21.81 39.72
N TYR A 653 -13.13 20.92 39.16
CA TYR A 653 -12.55 19.79 39.89
C TYR A 653 -11.64 20.24 41.04
N PHE A 654 -10.79 21.23 40.79
CA PHE A 654 -9.89 21.78 41.80
C PHE A 654 -10.57 22.84 42.69
N GLU A 655 -11.86 23.11 42.54
CA GLU A 655 -12.61 24.09 43.34
C GLU A 655 -11.89 25.45 43.39
N ILE A 656 -11.49 25.96 42.22
CA ILE A 656 -10.78 27.23 42.08
C ILE A 656 -11.82 28.36 42.08
N LYS A 657 -11.70 29.29 43.03
CA LYS A 657 -12.70 30.35 43.28
C LYS A 657 -12.46 31.61 42.47
#